data_AF-A0A1V3WF96-F1
#
_entry.id   AF-A0A1V3WF96-F1
#
_cell.length_a   1.000
_cell.length_b   1.000
_cell.length_c   1.000
_cell.angle_alpha   90.00
_cell.angle_beta   90.00
_cell.angle_gamma   90.00
#
_symmetry.space_group_name_H-M   'P 1'
#
loop_
_entity.id
_entity.type
_entity.pdbx_description
1 polymer ?
#
loop_
_entity_poly.entity_id
_entity_poly.type
_entity_poly.pdbx_seq_one_letter_code
_entity_poly.pdbx_strand_id
1 'polypeptide(L)'
;MYREAKARLTDPVLAWADVVSDPDRRRRYQRARGKGGLVRVTWAEATEMIAAAHVHTIKTYGPDRIAGFSPIPAMSMVSHAAGSRFVELIGGAMTSFYDWYADLPVAAPQVFGDQTDVPESGDWWDAAYLMMWGSNVPVTRTPDAHWMAEVRYRGTKVVTVSPDYADNTKFADEWLPCAAGTDGALAMAMGHVMLSECFVRQRVPFFVDYVRRFTDLPFLVKLESRGDDVVPGKVLTAADLGHDIENAAFKPVLLDGATDRAAVPHGSLGFRYGDDGVGKWNLDLGDIVPALTVAHRSAGETARIILPCFDTDDGRGETMIRGVPVRRIGENLTCTVFDLMLAQYGVARPGLPGDWPTGYDDATYPYTPAWQEPITGVPAGKVIRVAREFARSAEESGGRSMIIMGAGICQWFHGDATYRAVLALLLLTGSMGRNGGGWAHYVGQEKCRPVTGWATMAMATDWSRPPRQMAGTSYWYVHTDQWRYDGYRADALASPVGRGRFARKHTMDVLAAAVAMGWTPFYPQFNRSSLDVADEARAAGRDIADYVAEQLATGALKPALADPDDPANWPRVLNVWRANLLGSSSKGNEYFLAHLLGTTSNLQAAPAPEALRPNDIVWRDDIGEGKLDLLMSIDFRMTSTTLLSDVVLPAATWYEKADLSSTDMHPFVHAFSPAIDPPWETRSDYQAFGAIATVFSALAAKHLGTRTDVVLGALQHDTPGAMAYPSGTEYDWRTTGELPKAGKTMGTIAVVERDYAAIADKWAALGPLTERLGLTTKGITVWPDREVDELAAKFGVLNSGPPPAGRRSPPPSTWLT
;
A
#
# COMPACT_ATOMS: atom_id res chain seq x y z
N MET A 1 41.70 -1.68 -3.41
CA MET A 1 40.86 -2.87 -3.73
C MET A 1 40.32 -2.78 -5.16
N TYR A 2 39.27 -2.00 -5.46
CA TYR A 2 38.72 -1.96 -6.84
C TYR A 2 39.73 -1.58 -7.93
N ARG A 3 40.45 -0.46 -7.78
CA ARG A 3 41.50 -0.04 -8.74
C ARG A 3 42.59 -1.10 -8.96
N GLU A 4 42.98 -1.81 -7.90
CA GLU A 4 43.98 -2.88 -7.95
C GLU A 4 43.44 -4.09 -8.72
N ALA A 5 42.21 -4.53 -8.40
CA ALA A 5 41.54 -5.60 -9.13
C ALA A 5 41.36 -5.24 -10.61
N LYS A 6 40.95 -3.99 -10.91
CA LYS A 6 40.81 -3.48 -12.28
C LYS A 6 42.13 -3.45 -13.02
N ALA A 7 43.23 -3.02 -12.39
CA ALA A 7 44.55 -3.03 -13.02
C ALA A 7 45.01 -4.45 -13.40
N ARG A 8 44.66 -5.46 -12.59
CA ARG A 8 44.99 -6.86 -12.85
C ARG A 8 44.07 -7.52 -13.88
N LEU A 9 42.76 -7.29 -13.78
CA LEU A 9 41.74 -8.02 -14.54
C LEU A 9 41.26 -7.29 -15.78
N THR A 10 41.50 -5.97 -15.88
CA THR A 10 41.11 -5.04 -16.95
C THR A 10 39.60 -4.87 -17.19
N ASP A 11 38.80 -5.91 -16.93
CA ASP A 11 37.35 -5.91 -17.01
C ASP A 11 36.73 -5.41 -15.69
N PRO A 12 35.95 -4.31 -15.70
CA PRO A 12 35.31 -3.77 -14.51
C PRO A 12 34.40 -4.75 -13.76
N VAL A 13 33.68 -5.62 -14.47
CA VAL A 13 32.76 -6.58 -13.87
C VAL A 13 33.53 -7.69 -13.16
N LEU A 14 34.62 -8.17 -13.76
CA LEU A 14 35.50 -9.14 -13.11
C LEU A 14 36.26 -8.52 -11.94
N ALA A 15 36.64 -7.24 -12.04
CA ALA A 15 37.27 -6.50 -10.95
C ALA A 15 36.33 -6.32 -9.75
N TRP A 16 35.04 -6.06 -10.00
CA TRP A 16 34.04 -6.04 -8.94
C TRP A 16 33.87 -7.42 -8.31
N ALA A 17 33.69 -8.46 -9.13
CA ALA A 17 33.56 -9.85 -8.67
C ALA A 17 34.75 -10.27 -7.77
N ASP A 18 35.98 -9.95 -8.16
CA ASP A 18 37.20 -10.22 -7.38
C ASP A 18 37.20 -9.58 -5.98
N VAL A 19 36.55 -8.42 -5.82
CA VAL A 19 36.43 -7.75 -4.52
C VAL A 19 35.31 -8.34 -3.68
N VAL A 20 34.13 -8.56 -4.26
CA VAL A 20 32.94 -8.98 -3.49
C VAL A 20 32.87 -10.49 -3.23
N SER A 21 33.53 -11.31 -4.05
CA SER A 21 33.62 -12.76 -3.82
C SER A 21 34.69 -13.14 -2.79
N ASP A 22 35.57 -12.21 -2.40
CA ASP A 22 36.51 -12.36 -1.28
C ASP A 22 35.85 -11.83 0.01
N PRO A 23 35.52 -12.70 0.99
CA PRO A 23 34.82 -12.30 2.20
C PRO A 23 35.56 -11.24 3.03
N ASP A 24 36.90 -11.30 3.09
CA ASP A 24 37.71 -10.37 3.88
C ASP A 24 37.74 -8.98 3.22
N ARG A 25 37.93 -8.94 1.90
CA ARG A 25 37.89 -7.69 1.13
C ARG A 25 36.51 -7.05 1.17
N ARG A 26 35.46 -7.86 0.98
CA ARG A 26 34.07 -7.41 1.09
C ARG A 26 33.79 -6.82 2.47
N ARG A 27 34.12 -7.56 3.53
CA ARG A 27 33.85 -7.13 4.90
C ARG A 27 34.62 -5.86 5.28
N ARG A 28 35.83 -5.68 4.75
CA ARG A 28 36.68 -4.52 5.05
C ARG A 28 36.00 -3.19 4.71
N TYR A 29 35.39 -3.05 3.53
CA TYR A 29 34.72 -1.78 3.17
C TYR A 29 33.34 -1.66 3.82
N GLN A 30 32.60 -2.77 3.97
CA GLN A 30 31.31 -2.76 4.67
C GLN A 30 31.45 -2.25 6.11
N ARG A 31 32.50 -2.67 6.82
CA ARG A 31 32.82 -2.17 8.18
C ARG A 31 33.31 -0.72 8.22
N ALA A 32 33.64 -0.12 7.08
CA ALA A 32 34.05 1.28 6.97
C ALA A 32 32.87 2.23 6.71
N ARG A 33 31.70 1.72 6.30
CA ARG A 33 30.46 2.51 6.13
C ARG A 33 30.16 3.30 7.41
N GLY A 34 29.96 4.61 7.29
CA GLY A 34 29.67 5.51 8.41
C GLY A 34 30.87 5.97 9.23
N LYS A 35 32.12 5.63 8.84
CA LYS A 35 33.35 5.97 9.60
C LYS A 35 34.24 7.00 8.90
N GLY A 36 33.71 7.70 7.90
CA GLY A 36 34.47 8.63 7.07
C GLY A 36 35.38 7.92 6.05
N GLY A 37 36.37 8.63 5.50
CA GLY A 37 37.28 8.09 4.48
C GLY A 37 36.76 8.13 3.05
N LEU A 38 35.66 8.86 2.79
CA LEU A 38 35.24 9.19 1.43
C LEU A 38 36.34 9.98 0.72
N VAL A 39 36.64 9.58 -0.52
CA VAL A 39 37.63 10.24 -1.38
C VAL A 39 36.95 10.69 -2.67
N ARG A 40 37.39 11.83 -3.22
CA ARG A 40 36.90 12.27 -4.52
C ARG A 40 37.30 11.27 -5.61
N VAL A 41 36.34 10.90 -6.44
CA VAL A 41 36.52 10.11 -7.66
C VAL A 41 35.94 10.87 -8.85
N THR A 42 36.19 10.39 -10.07
CA THR A 42 35.57 10.96 -11.27
C THR A 42 34.21 10.31 -11.54
N TRP A 43 33.34 11.00 -12.28
CA TRP A 43 32.09 10.40 -12.78
C TRP A 43 32.31 9.11 -13.56
N ALA A 44 33.38 9.04 -14.36
CA ALA A 44 33.70 7.83 -15.14
C ALA A 44 34.02 6.64 -14.23
N GLU A 45 34.83 6.84 -13.18
CA GLU A 45 35.16 5.77 -12.23
C GLU A 45 33.93 5.35 -11.39
N ALA A 46 33.14 6.32 -10.91
CA ALA A 46 31.95 6.04 -10.11
C ALA A 46 30.89 5.25 -10.90
N THR A 47 30.55 5.72 -12.11
CA THR A 47 29.53 5.07 -12.97
C THR A 47 29.99 3.70 -13.45
N GLU A 48 31.28 3.50 -13.73
CA GLU A 48 31.84 2.19 -14.05
C GLU A 48 31.72 1.21 -12.89
N MET A 49 32.07 1.63 -11.66
CA MET A 49 31.95 0.77 -10.47
C MET A 49 30.49 0.40 -10.19
N ILE A 50 29.58 1.38 -10.27
CA ILE A 50 28.14 1.16 -10.11
C ILE A 50 27.64 0.18 -11.17
N ALA A 51 27.91 0.43 -12.45
CA ALA A 51 27.48 -0.43 -13.56
C ALA A 51 28.06 -1.85 -13.44
N ALA A 52 29.33 -1.98 -13.08
CA ALA A 52 29.99 -3.27 -12.87
C ALA A 52 29.32 -4.08 -11.77
N ALA A 53 28.95 -3.44 -10.65
CA ALA A 53 28.22 -4.08 -9.57
C ALA A 53 26.84 -4.59 -10.02
N HIS A 54 26.09 -3.76 -10.77
CA HIS A 54 24.78 -4.14 -11.30
C HIS A 54 24.90 -5.34 -12.27
N VAL A 55 25.81 -5.28 -13.24
CA VAL A 55 26.02 -6.38 -14.21
C VAL A 55 26.46 -7.67 -13.52
N HIS A 56 27.38 -7.58 -12.57
CA HIS A 56 27.81 -8.74 -11.79
C HIS A 56 26.64 -9.35 -11.00
N THR A 57 25.86 -8.54 -10.29
CA THR A 57 24.74 -9.02 -9.49
C THR A 57 23.69 -9.72 -10.35
N ILE A 58 23.31 -9.13 -11.50
CA ILE A 58 22.37 -9.77 -12.43
C ILE A 58 22.91 -11.12 -12.91
N LYS A 59 24.18 -11.17 -13.31
CA LYS A 59 24.82 -12.37 -13.86
C LYS A 59 24.91 -13.49 -12.83
N THR A 60 25.26 -13.16 -11.59
CA THR A 60 25.58 -14.15 -10.56
C THR A 60 24.36 -14.59 -9.74
N TYR A 61 23.44 -13.66 -9.44
CA TYR A 61 22.35 -13.89 -8.50
C TYR A 61 20.96 -13.69 -9.11
N GLY A 62 20.85 -12.92 -10.19
CA GLY A 62 19.59 -12.52 -10.80
C GLY A 62 19.27 -11.04 -10.60
N PRO A 63 18.43 -10.46 -11.47
CA PRO A 63 18.17 -9.03 -11.50
C PRO A 63 17.41 -8.51 -10.27
N ASP A 64 16.58 -9.34 -9.65
CA ASP A 64 15.78 -9.02 -8.46
C ASP A 64 16.59 -8.91 -7.15
N ARG A 65 17.93 -9.06 -7.22
CA ARG A 65 18.88 -8.74 -6.13
C ARG A 65 19.35 -7.28 -6.19
N ILE A 66 18.87 -6.51 -7.15
CA ILE A 66 19.08 -5.07 -7.26
C ILE A 66 17.78 -4.40 -6.83
N ALA A 67 17.88 -3.46 -5.89
CA ALA A 67 16.75 -2.68 -5.42
C ALA A 67 16.98 -1.18 -5.61
N GLY A 68 15.88 -0.45 -5.77
CA GLY A 68 15.84 1.02 -5.76
C GLY A 68 14.88 1.54 -4.69
N PHE A 69 15.32 2.55 -3.93
CA PHE A 69 14.48 3.29 -2.99
C PHE A 69 14.48 4.78 -3.35
N SER A 70 13.32 5.26 -3.81
CA SER A 70 13.04 6.68 -3.98
C SER A 70 11.56 6.95 -3.70
N PRO A 71 11.22 7.80 -2.73
CA PRO A 71 9.83 7.99 -2.29
C PRO A 71 9.13 9.10 -3.09
N ILE A 72 7.80 9.19 -2.99
CA ILE A 72 7.02 10.40 -3.31
C ILE A 72 7.36 10.96 -4.70
N PRO A 73 6.86 10.36 -5.80
CA PRO A 73 7.12 10.87 -7.15
C PRO A 73 6.56 12.27 -7.40
N ALA A 74 5.46 12.64 -6.72
CA ALA A 74 4.76 13.89 -6.98
C ALA A 74 5.57 15.15 -6.68
N MET A 75 6.62 15.08 -5.85
CA MET A 75 7.51 16.24 -5.56
C MET A 75 8.58 16.47 -6.63
N SER A 76 8.88 15.50 -7.50
CA SER A 76 9.84 15.61 -8.60
C SER A 76 9.75 14.37 -9.49
N MET A 77 8.81 14.42 -10.43
CA MET A 77 8.34 13.27 -11.21
C MET A 77 9.46 12.66 -12.08
N VAL A 78 10.21 13.50 -12.80
CA VAL A 78 11.29 13.07 -13.68
C VAL A 78 12.47 12.54 -12.86
N SER A 79 12.82 13.20 -11.77
CA SER A 79 13.90 12.75 -10.90
C SER A 79 13.60 11.39 -10.25
N HIS A 80 12.35 11.16 -9.82
CA HIS A 80 11.93 9.83 -9.38
C HIS A 80 12.03 8.82 -10.53
N ALA A 81 11.43 9.14 -11.66
CA ALA A 81 11.28 8.21 -12.77
C ALA A 81 12.64 7.82 -13.40
N ALA A 82 13.64 8.72 -13.40
CA ALA A 82 14.98 8.46 -13.93
C ALA A 82 15.63 7.18 -13.36
N GLY A 83 15.68 7.05 -12.04
CA GLY A 83 16.25 5.88 -11.37
C GLY A 83 15.33 4.67 -11.41
N SER A 84 14.02 4.90 -11.20
CA SER A 84 13.01 3.84 -11.24
C SER A 84 13.01 3.14 -12.60
N ARG A 85 13.06 3.92 -13.69
CA ARG A 85 13.11 3.41 -15.06
C ARG A 85 14.34 2.55 -15.31
N PHE A 86 15.51 2.98 -14.84
CA PHE A 86 16.74 2.20 -14.95
C PHE A 86 16.62 0.86 -14.22
N VAL A 87 16.19 0.89 -12.95
CA VAL A 87 16.02 -0.31 -12.12
C VAL A 87 15.02 -1.28 -12.77
N GLU A 88 13.90 -0.80 -13.27
CA GLU A 88 12.85 -1.63 -13.88
C GLU A 88 13.26 -2.24 -15.23
N LEU A 89 13.96 -1.48 -16.07
CA LEU A 89 14.49 -1.97 -17.36
C LEU A 89 15.45 -3.14 -17.16
N ILE A 90 16.34 -3.07 -16.16
CA ILE A 90 17.29 -4.15 -15.85
C ILE A 90 16.65 -5.31 -15.07
N GLY A 91 15.40 -5.13 -14.61
CA GLY A 91 14.66 -6.13 -13.83
C GLY A 91 14.94 -6.09 -12.33
N GLY A 92 15.50 -5.01 -11.80
CA GLY A 92 15.57 -4.79 -10.35
C GLY A 92 14.19 -4.47 -9.75
N ALA A 93 14.11 -4.49 -8.43
CA ALA A 93 12.88 -4.23 -7.69
C ALA A 93 12.82 -2.80 -7.14
N MET A 94 11.71 -2.11 -7.36
CA MET A 94 11.43 -0.82 -6.74
C MET A 94 10.64 -1.02 -5.46
N THR A 95 11.20 -0.58 -4.32
CA THR A 95 10.52 -0.64 -3.02
C THR A 95 9.57 0.54 -2.87
N SER A 96 8.35 0.29 -2.40
CA SER A 96 7.34 1.31 -2.14
C SER A 96 7.70 2.18 -0.93
N PHE A 97 7.00 3.31 -0.82
CA PHE A 97 7.24 4.31 0.22
C PHE A 97 6.00 4.62 1.06
N TYR A 98 4.79 4.60 0.49
CA TYR A 98 3.60 5.13 1.15
C TYR A 98 3.15 4.26 2.32
N ASP A 99 3.12 2.94 2.12
CA ASP A 99 2.97 1.94 3.18
C ASP A 99 4.15 1.96 4.16
N TRP A 100 5.37 2.05 3.65
CA TRP A 100 6.59 2.06 4.47
C TRP A 100 6.66 3.27 5.41
N TYR A 101 6.19 4.43 4.97
CA TYR A 101 6.17 5.65 5.78
C TYR A 101 5.05 5.64 6.81
N ALA A 102 4.16 4.64 6.78
CA ALA A 102 2.91 4.63 7.51
C ALA A 102 2.04 5.86 7.18
N ASP A 103 2.18 6.33 5.94
CA ASP A 103 1.41 7.41 5.36
C ASP A 103 0.16 6.85 4.67
N LEU A 104 0.23 5.65 4.08
CA LEU A 104 -0.92 4.92 3.57
C LEU A 104 -1.94 4.68 4.71
N PRO A 105 -3.13 5.30 4.66
CA PRO A 105 -4.18 4.97 5.59
C PRO A 105 -4.80 3.65 5.12
N VAL A 106 -4.42 2.52 5.73
CA VAL A 106 -4.90 1.17 5.35
C VAL A 106 -6.43 1.08 5.35
N ALA A 107 -7.11 1.92 6.14
CA ALA A 107 -8.56 2.09 6.12
C ALA A 107 -9.12 2.52 4.75
N ALA A 108 -8.39 3.30 3.95
CA ALA A 108 -8.87 3.79 2.66
C ALA A 108 -9.04 2.66 1.62
N PRO A 109 -8.05 1.77 1.40
CA PRO A 109 -8.28 0.56 0.61
C PRO A 109 -9.38 -0.35 1.18
N GLN A 110 -9.51 -0.44 2.51
CA GLN A 110 -10.54 -1.26 3.15
C GLN A 110 -11.97 -0.73 2.92
N VAL A 111 -12.16 0.60 2.94
CA VAL A 111 -13.49 1.24 2.87
C VAL A 111 -13.87 1.60 1.43
N PHE A 112 -12.92 2.11 0.63
CA PHE A 112 -13.19 2.68 -0.69
C PHE A 112 -12.61 1.86 -1.84
N GLY A 113 -11.68 0.93 -1.57
CA GLY A 113 -10.92 0.27 -2.62
C GLY A 113 -10.02 1.24 -3.39
N ASP A 114 -9.56 2.32 -2.74
CA ASP A 114 -8.64 3.31 -3.33
C ASP A 114 -7.42 3.48 -2.42
N GLN A 115 -6.27 3.86 -2.98
CA GLN A 115 -5.06 4.13 -2.21
C GLN A 115 -5.29 5.30 -1.25
N THR A 116 -5.65 6.47 -1.79
CA THR A 116 -5.97 7.73 -1.11
C THR A 116 -6.50 8.71 -2.15
N ASP A 117 -7.65 9.34 -1.84
CA ASP A 117 -8.17 10.47 -2.60
C ASP A 117 -8.90 11.39 -1.63
N VAL A 118 -8.53 12.67 -1.63
CA VAL A 118 -8.90 13.66 -0.61
C VAL A 118 -9.23 15.01 -1.26
N PRO A 119 -10.06 15.85 -0.60
CA PRO A 119 -10.32 17.20 -1.07
C PRO A 119 -9.05 18.06 -1.11
N GLU A 120 -9.02 19.06 -1.97
CA GLU A 120 -7.99 20.11 -1.94
C GLU A 120 -8.17 21.04 -0.72
N SER A 121 -7.14 21.80 -0.34
CA SER A 121 -7.26 22.73 0.79
C SER A 121 -8.25 23.86 0.56
N GLY A 122 -8.44 24.27 -0.70
CA GLY A 122 -9.46 25.24 -1.09
C GLY A 122 -10.88 24.80 -0.72
N ASP A 123 -11.15 23.48 -0.66
CA ASP A 123 -12.47 22.95 -0.30
C ASP A 123 -12.73 23.07 1.22
N TRP A 124 -11.70 23.29 2.05
CA TRP A 124 -11.89 23.58 3.48
C TRP A 124 -12.69 24.87 3.69
N TRP A 125 -12.60 25.81 2.75
CA TRP A 125 -13.39 27.05 2.74
C TRP A 125 -14.90 26.79 2.70
N ASP A 126 -15.31 25.67 2.12
CA ASP A 126 -16.71 25.28 2.02
C ASP A 126 -17.17 24.43 3.20
N ALA A 127 -16.31 24.09 4.16
CA ALA A 127 -16.76 23.41 5.37
C ALA A 127 -17.69 24.28 6.22
N ALA A 128 -18.82 23.71 6.66
CA ALA A 128 -19.72 24.31 7.65
C ALA A 128 -19.33 23.90 9.08
N TYR A 129 -18.68 22.74 9.24
CA TYR A 129 -18.03 22.30 10.48
C TYR A 129 -16.71 21.63 10.14
N LEU A 130 -15.62 22.03 10.81
CA LEU A 130 -14.28 21.52 10.51
C LEU A 130 -13.65 20.92 11.78
N MET A 131 -13.21 19.67 11.70
CA MET A 131 -12.41 19.04 12.76
C MET A 131 -10.99 18.80 12.28
N MET A 132 -9.99 19.08 13.11
CA MET A 132 -8.60 18.68 12.90
C MET A 132 -8.26 17.57 13.90
N TRP A 133 -8.11 16.34 13.41
CA TRP A 133 -7.95 15.15 14.26
C TRP A 133 -6.59 14.50 14.00
N GLY A 134 -5.67 14.61 14.96
CA GLY A 134 -4.30 14.13 14.79
C GLY A 134 -3.55 14.82 13.63
N SER A 135 -3.91 16.07 13.31
CA SER A 135 -3.33 16.85 12.22
C SER A 135 -2.96 18.27 12.66
N ASN A 136 -1.66 18.54 12.82
CA ASN A 136 -1.16 19.86 13.20
C ASN A 136 -1.03 20.77 11.96
N VAL A 137 -2.17 21.29 11.48
CA VAL A 137 -2.30 22.03 10.22
C VAL A 137 -1.30 23.21 10.08
N PRO A 138 -1.14 24.12 11.06
CA PRO A 138 -0.21 25.25 10.92
C PRO A 138 1.26 24.86 10.74
N VAL A 139 1.68 23.71 11.26
CA VAL A 139 3.07 23.24 11.21
C VAL A 139 3.33 22.34 10.01
N THR A 140 2.39 21.45 9.71
CA THR A 140 2.61 20.40 8.72
C THR A 140 1.99 20.71 7.36
N ARG A 141 1.08 21.69 7.29
CA ARG A 141 0.34 22.20 6.11
C ARG A 141 0.41 23.72 6.08
N THR A 142 1.55 24.29 6.47
CA THR A 142 1.73 25.74 6.63
C THR A 142 1.25 26.57 5.44
N PRO A 143 1.52 26.20 4.16
CA PRO A 143 1.05 26.97 3.01
C PRO A 143 -0.48 27.04 2.90
N ASP A 144 -1.19 26.03 3.40
CA ASP A 144 -2.64 25.86 3.28
C ASP A 144 -3.39 26.26 4.56
N ALA A 145 -2.68 26.50 5.67
CA ALA A 145 -3.28 26.77 6.97
C ALA A 145 -4.18 28.02 6.99
N HIS A 146 -4.01 28.94 6.04
CA HIS A 146 -4.85 30.12 5.90
C HIS A 146 -6.31 29.73 5.62
N TRP A 147 -6.59 28.67 4.84
CA TRP A 147 -7.95 28.23 4.58
C TRP A 147 -8.70 27.85 5.86
N MET A 148 -8.04 27.12 6.77
CA MET A 148 -8.58 26.78 8.08
C MET A 148 -8.76 28.03 8.96
N ALA A 149 -7.82 28.97 8.93
CA ALA A 149 -7.92 30.18 9.74
C ALA A 149 -9.03 31.12 9.24
N GLU A 150 -9.17 31.28 7.93
CA GLU A 150 -10.07 32.22 7.27
C GLU A 150 -11.51 31.71 7.25
N VAL A 151 -11.74 30.39 7.08
CA VAL A 151 -13.09 29.82 7.06
C VAL A 151 -13.84 30.09 8.37
N ARG A 152 -13.12 30.25 9.49
CA ARG A 152 -13.69 30.66 10.79
C ARG A 152 -14.40 32.00 10.72
N TYR A 153 -13.93 32.95 9.90
CA TYR A 153 -14.60 34.24 9.69
C TYR A 153 -15.90 34.11 8.90
N ARG A 154 -16.12 32.98 8.22
CA ARG A 154 -17.39 32.60 7.59
C ARG A 154 -18.39 31.98 8.58
N GLY A 155 -18.01 31.83 9.85
CA GLY A 155 -18.82 31.25 10.91
C GLY A 155 -18.63 29.75 11.11
N THR A 156 -17.67 29.13 10.41
CA THR A 156 -17.35 27.71 10.57
C THR A 156 -16.67 27.47 11.91
N LYS A 157 -17.27 26.58 12.72
CA LYS A 157 -16.65 26.12 13.96
C LYS A 157 -15.50 25.16 13.66
N VAL A 158 -14.37 25.36 14.35
CA VAL A 158 -13.19 24.50 14.26
C VAL A 158 -12.99 23.76 15.58
N VAL A 159 -12.91 22.44 15.52
CA VAL A 159 -12.57 21.58 16.68
C VAL A 159 -11.23 20.91 16.43
N THR A 160 -10.40 20.80 17.46
CA THR A 160 -9.17 20.00 17.39
C THR A 160 -9.23 18.81 18.34
N VAL A 161 -8.64 17.70 17.91
CA VAL A 161 -8.42 16.51 18.72
C VAL A 161 -6.94 16.16 18.70
N SER A 162 -6.30 16.34 19.85
CA SER A 162 -4.87 16.10 20.07
C SER A 162 -4.60 15.85 21.56
N PRO A 163 -3.63 15.00 21.92
CA PRO A 163 -3.27 14.76 23.32
C PRO A 163 -2.63 15.97 23.99
N ASP A 164 -1.88 16.76 23.21
CA ASP A 164 -1.17 17.95 23.64
C ASP A 164 -1.87 19.24 23.15
N TYR A 165 -1.47 20.37 23.75
CA TYR A 165 -1.86 21.69 23.26
C TYR A 165 -1.01 22.07 22.04
N ALA A 166 -1.26 21.38 20.92
CA ALA A 166 -0.56 21.57 19.65
C ALA A 166 -0.84 22.95 19.02
N ASP A 167 -0.02 23.37 18.04
CA ASP A 167 -0.16 24.69 17.41
C ASP A 167 -1.53 24.93 16.77
N ASN A 168 -2.13 23.89 16.20
CA ASN A 168 -3.48 23.95 15.62
C ASN A 168 -4.56 24.28 16.67
N THR A 169 -4.34 23.92 17.94
CA THR A 169 -5.29 24.16 19.05
C THR A 169 -5.52 25.63 19.31
N LYS A 170 -4.51 26.48 19.08
CA LYS A 170 -4.65 27.93 19.19
C LYS A 170 -5.71 28.50 18.22
N PHE A 171 -5.98 27.81 17.11
CA PHE A 171 -6.94 28.24 16.09
C PHE A 171 -8.32 27.60 16.27
N ALA A 172 -8.46 26.61 17.15
CA ALA A 172 -9.72 25.91 17.36
C ALA A 172 -10.63 26.64 18.35
N ASP A 173 -11.95 26.49 18.17
CA ASP A 173 -12.97 26.96 19.09
C ASP A 173 -13.23 25.95 20.23
N GLU A 174 -12.84 24.68 20.03
CA GLU A 174 -12.88 23.64 21.05
C GLU A 174 -11.68 22.69 20.92
N TRP A 175 -11.13 22.26 22.05
CA TRP A 175 -10.09 21.25 22.15
C TRP A 175 -10.60 20.02 22.90
N LEU A 176 -10.46 18.86 22.26
CA LEU A 176 -10.64 17.54 22.86
C LEU A 176 -9.26 16.94 23.16
N PRO A 177 -8.80 16.94 24.43
CA PRO A 177 -7.50 16.41 24.83
C PRO A 177 -7.49 14.87 24.89
N CYS A 178 -7.68 14.21 23.74
CA CYS A 178 -7.73 12.75 23.67
C CYS A 178 -6.36 12.13 23.93
N ALA A 179 -6.28 11.19 24.87
CA ALA A 179 -5.06 10.43 25.14
C ALA A 179 -4.55 9.78 23.84
N ALA A 180 -3.22 9.81 23.66
CA ALA A 180 -2.59 9.42 22.42
C ALA A 180 -2.83 7.92 22.14
N GLY A 181 -3.36 7.61 20.95
CA GLY A 181 -3.63 6.23 20.52
C GLY A 181 -5.00 5.69 20.96
N THR A 182 -5.81 6.47 21.69
CA THR A 182 -7.15 6.06 22.12
C THR A 182 -8.29 6.73 21.33
N ASP A 183 -7.96 7.45 20.24
CA ASP A 183 -8.88 8.16 19.37
C ASP A 183 -10.01 7.28 18.81
N GLY A 184 -9.75 5.99 18.60
CA GLY A 184 -10.77 5.02 18.20
C GLY A 184 -11.93 4.94 19.20
N ALA A 185 -11.64 4.98 20.52
CA ALA A 185 -12.68 4.97 21.56
C ALA A 185 -13.52 6.25 21.52
N LEU A 186 -12.88 7.41 21.33
CA LEU A 186 -13.56 8.70 21.18
C LEU A 186 -14.50 8.70 19.95
N ALA A 187 -14.01 8.27 18.80
CA ALA A 187 -14.79 8.19 17.56
C ALA A 187 -15.96 7.20 17.69
N MET A 188 -15.74 6.04 18.33
CA MET A 188 -16.81 5.08 18.61
C MET A 188 -17.92 5.68 19.48
N ALA A 189 -17.58 6.45 20.51
CA ALA A 189 -18.58 7.11 21.35
C ALA A 189 -19.34 8.24 20.65
N MET A 190 -18.67 9.00 19.78
CA MET A 190 -19.35 9.95 18.90
C MET A 190 -20.34 9.24 17.97
N GLY A 191 -19.93 8.11 17.39
CA GLY A 191 -20.78 7.30 16.53
C GLY A 191 -21.97 6.69 17.28
N HIS A 192 -21.81 6.29 18.54
CA HIS A 192 -22.92 5.82 19.38
C HIS A 192 -24.02 6.88 19.53
N VAL A 193 -23.63 8.15 19.77
CA VAL A 193 -24.57 9.28 19.87
C VAL A 193 -25.29 9.51 18.52
N MET A 194 -24.54 9.54 17.42
CA MET A 194 -25.10 9.76 16.09
C MET A 194 -26.07 8.64 15.66
N LEU A 195 -25.70 7.37 15.87
CA LEU A 195 -26.56 6.24 15.56
C LEU A 195 -27.84 6.24 16.43
N SER A 196 -27.68 6.49 17.74
CA SER A 196 -28.81 6.54 18.67
C SER A 196 -29.82 7.64 18.31
N GLU A 197 -29.34 8.86 18.07
CA GLU A 197 -30.22 10.01 17.84
C GLU A 197 -30.70 10.08 16.39
N CYS A 198 -29.79 9.96 15.43
CA CYS A 198 -30.09 10.24 14.04
C CYS A 198 -30.63 9.01 13.29
N PHE A 199 -30.37 7.77 13.73
CA PHE A 199 -30.79 6.56 13.01
C PHE A 199 -31.82 5.70 13.73
N VAL A 200 -31.90 5.77 15.07
CA VAL A 200 -32.90 5.01 15.84
C VAL A 200 -34.04 5.92 16.30
N ARG A 201 -33.75 7.05 16.97
CA ARG A 201 -34.79 7.93 17.52
C ARG A 201 -35.47 8.80 16.46
N GLN A 202 -34.68 9.54 15.67
CA GLN A 202 -35.22 10.54 14.74
C GLN A 202 -35.33 10.01 13.30
N ARG A 203 -34.38 9.16 12.86
CA ARG A 203 -34.26 8.68 11.47
C ARG A 203 -34.16 9.84 10.48
N VAL A 204 -33.13 10.67 10.65
CA VAL A 204 -32.84 11.85 9.81
C VAL A 204 -32.88 11.46 8.33
N PRO A 205 -33.82 12.00 7.53
CA PRO A 205 -34.04 11.54 6.15
C PRO A 205 -32.80 11.62 5.28
N PHE A 206 -32.05 12.72 5.34
CA PHE A 206 -30.83 12.92 4.56
C PHE A 206 -29.79 11.82 4.84
N PHE A 207 -29.54 11.49 6.11
CA PHE A 207 -28.57 10.48 6.50
C PHE A 207 -29.00 9.07 6.12
N VAL A 208 -30.26 8.72 6.41
CA VAL A 208 -30.84 7.42 6.06
C VAL A 208 -30.78 7.17 4.56
N ASP A 209 -31.11 8.20 3.78
CA ASP A 209 -31.06 8.16 2.33
C ASP A 209 -29.64 7.99 1.79
N TYR A 210 -28.69 8.76 2.33
CA TYR A 210 -27.28 8.66 1.96
C TYR A 210 -26.73 7.25 2.19
N VAL A 211 -26.86 6.72 3.41
CA VAL A 211 -26.23 5.44 3.76
C VAL A 211 -26.85 4.26 3.00
N ARG A 212 -28.13 4.35 2.63
CA ARG A 212 -28.79 3.30 1.83
C ARG A 212 -28.22 3.17 0.42
N ARG A 213 -27.68 4.26 -0.14
CA ARG A 213 -27.21 4.31 -1.53
C ARG A 213 -25.69 4.16 -1.64
N PHE A 214 -24.95 4.73 -0.70
CA PHE A 214 -23.51 4.94 -0.83
C PHE A 214 -22.67 4.14 0.17
N THR A 215 -23.26 3.19 0.89
CA THR A 215 -22.54 2.34 1.86
C THR A 215 -22.96 0.89 1.73
N ASP A 216 -22.22 0.01 2.40
CA ASP A 216 -22.54 -1.41 2.53
C ASP A 216 -23.54 -1.71 3.65
N LEU A 217 -24.02 -0.70 4.40
CA LEU A 217 -24.93 -0.85 5.53
C LEU A 217 -26.21 -1.69 5.23
N PRO A 218 -26.83 -1.62 4.03
CA PRO A 218 -28.01 -2.44 3.70
C PRO A 218 -27.72 -3.90 3.35
N PHE A 219 -26.46 -4.27 3.10
CA PHE A 219 -26.14 -5.62 2.61
C PHE A 219 -26.26 -6.67 3.71
N LEU A 220 -26.61 -7.88 3.29
CA LEU A 220 -26.86 -9.01 4.18
C LEU A 220 -25.56 -9.74 4.53
N VAL A 221 -25.36 -10.01 5.82
CA VAL A 221 -24.27 -10.81 6.36
C VAL A 221 -24.82 -12.14 6.85
N LYS A 222 -24.19 -13.25 6.45
CA LYS A 222 -24.50 -14.59 6.95
C LYS A 222 -24.09 -14.70 8.42
N LEU A 223 -24.91 -15.35 9.24
CA LEU A 223 -24.65 -15.59 10.66
C LEU A 223 -24.30 -17.06 10.86
N GLU A 224 -23.23 -17.32 11.60
CA GLU A 224 -22.74 -18.67 11.89
C GLU A 224 -23.10 -19.06 13.33
N SER A 225 -23.68 -20.24 13.53
CA SER A 225 -24.05 -20.74 14.87
C SER A 225 -22.81 -21.07 15.72
N ARG A 226 -22.87 -20.68 16.99
CA ARG A 226 -21.88 -20.96 18.05
C ARG A 226 -22.62 -21.33 19.34
N GLY A 227 -22.99 -22.61 19.47
CA GLY A 227 -23.91 -23.03 20.52
C GLY A 227 -25.30 -22.44 20.27
N ASP A 228 -25.89 -21.82 21.29
CA ASP A 228 -27.20 -21.14 21.21
C ASP A 228 -27.12 -19.71 20.64
N ASP A 229 -25.92 -19.16 20.52
CA ASP A 229 -25.65 -17.82 20.02
C ASP A 229 -25.10 -17.87 18.56
N VAL A 230 -24.96 -16.71 17.92
CA VAL A 230 -24.37 -16.59 16.58
C VAL A 230 -23.16 -15.65 16.54
N VAL A 231 -22.33 -15.76 15.49
CA VAL A 231 -21.26 -14.80 15.17
C VAL A 231 -21.41 -14.28 13.74
N PRO A 232 -20.96 -13.05 13.43
CA PRO A 232 -20.91 -12.57 12.05
C PRO A 232 -20.02 -13.45 11.16
N GLY A 233 -20.54 -13.84 9.99
CA GLY A 233 -19.83 -14.57 8.95
C GLY A 233 -19.46 -13.68 7.76
N LYS A 234 -19.57 -14.23 6.54
CA LYS A 234 -19.31 -13.51 5.28
C LYS A 234 -20.58 -12.85 4.73
N VAL A 235 -20.42 -11.83 3.90
CA VAL A 235 -21.51 -11.22 3.14
C VAL A 235 -22.22 -12.28 2.30
N LEU A 236 -23.55 -12.22 2.24
CA LEU A 236 -24.38 -13.07 1.40
C LEU A 236 -24.24 -12.63 -0.05
N THR A 237 -24.01 -13.58 -0.96
CA THR A 237 -23.80 -13.32 -2.38
C THR A 237 -24.85 -14.00 -3.25
N ALA A 238 -24.97 -13.60 -4.52
CA ALA A 238 -25.86 -14.25 -5.48
C ALA A 238 -25.55 -15.75 -5.64
N ALA A 239 -24.27 -16.14 -5.53
CA ALA A 239 -23.86 -17.54 -5.56
C ALA A 239 -24.45 -18.34 -4.38
N ASP A 240 -24.55 -17.75 -3.19
CA ASP A 240 -25.17 -18.40 -2.02
C ASP A 240 -26.68 -18.66 -2.19
N LEU A 241 -27.32 -17.98 -3.16
CA LEU A 241 -28.73 -18.17 -3.53
C LEU A 241 -28.91 -19.09 -4.74
N GLY A 242 -27.82 -19.67 -5.26
CA GLY A 242 -27.85 -20.54 -6.44
C GLY A 242 -28.13 -19.79 -7.74
N HIS A 243 -27.90 -18.46 -7.79
CA HIS A 243 -28.06 -17.71 -9.03
C HIS A 243 -26.95 -18.07 -10.03
N ASP A 244 -27.35 -18.52 -11.21
CA ASP A 244 -26.45 -18.82 -12.32
C ASP A 244 -26.23 -17.56 -13.18
N ILE A 245 -25.42 -16.64 -12.64
CA ILE A 245 -25.00 -15.40 -13.32
C ILE A 245 -23.49 -15.24 -13.26
N GLU A 246 -22.88 -14.58 -14.24
CA GLU A 246 -21.42 -14.39 -14.27
C GLU A 246 -20.93 -13.73 -12.98
N ASN A 247 -19.81 -14.19 -12.42
CA ASN A 247 -19.20 -13.65 -11.19
C ASN A 247 -20.16 -13.57 -9.98
N ALA A 248 -21.15 -14.48 -9.87
CA ALA A 248 -22.15 -14.49 -8.79
C ALA A 248 -21.56 -14.41 -7.36
N ALA A 249 -20.37 -14.96 -7.14
CA ALA A 249 -19.69 -14.93 -5.84
C ALA A 249 -19.13 -13.55 -5.43
N PHE A 250 -19.17 -12.56 -6.33
CA PHE A 250 -18.75 -11.18 -6.11
C PHE A 250 -19.91 -10.18 -6.22
N LYS A 251 -21.15 -10.68 -6.19
CA LYS A 251 -22.39 -9.91 -6.27
C LYS A 251 -23.16 -10.03 -4.95
N PRO A 252 -22.92 -9.14 -3.97
CA PRO A 252 -23.55 -9.19 -2.66
C PRO A 252 -25.05 -8.87 -2.74
N VAL A 253 -25.81 -9.36 -1.76
CA VAL A 253 -27.28 -9.31 -1.72
C VAL A 253 -27.75 -8.35 -0.63
N LEU A 254 -28.83 -7.60 -0.90
CA LEU A 254 -29.55 -6.80 0.08
C LEU A 254 -31.04 -7.14 0.10
N LEU A 255 -31.80 -6.59 1.05
CA LEU A 255 -33.25 -6.67 1.09
C LEU A 255 -33.84 -5.40 0.45
N ASP A 256 -34.68 -5.55 -0.57
CA ASP A 256 -35.47 -4.44 -1.12
C ASP A 256 -36.64 -4.15 -0.19
N GLY A 257 -36.65 -2.96 0.41
CA GLY A 257 -37.68 -2.49 1.31
C GLY A 257 -39.00 -2.13 0.63
N ALA A 258 -39.04 -1.99 -0.70
CA ALA A 258 -40.28 -1.78 -1.45
C ALA A 258 -41.06 -3.09 -1.63
N THR A 259 -40.37 -4.18 -1.97
CA THR A 259 -40.99 -5.48 -2.24
C THR A 259 -40.85 -6.51 -1.11
N ASP A 260 -40.00 -6.23 -0.12
CA ASP A 260 -39.59 -7.13 0.96
C ASP A 260 -38.93 -8.43 0.46
N ARG A 261 -38.17 -8.34 -0.64
CA ARG A 261 -37.48 -9.47 -1.29
C ARG A 261 -35.97 -9.25 -1.38
N ALA A 262 -35.21 -10.35 -1.41
CA ALA A 262 -33.77 -10.30 -1.66
C ALA A 262 -33.49 -9.80 -3.09
N ALA A 263 -32.52 -8.91 -3.23
CA ALA A 263 -32.12 -8.32 -4.51
C ALA A 263 -30.59 -8.21 -4.62
N VAL A 264 -30.09 -8.28 -5.86
CA VAL A 264 -28.69 -8.07 -6.21
C VAL A 264 -28.59 -6.73 -6.92
N PRO A 265 -28.14 -5.65 -6.24
CA PRO A 265 -28.02 -4.34 -6.85
C PRO A 265 -26.82 -4.29 -7.80
N HIS A 266 -26.84 -3.32 -8.71
CA HIS A 266 -25.69 -2.95 -9.53
C HIS A 266 -24.50 -2.45 -8.67
N GLY A 267 -23.33 -2.29 -9.30
CA GLY A 267 -22.17 -1.59 -8.71
C GLY A 267 -21.15 -2.45 -7.96
N SER A 268 -21.48 -3.69 -7.61
CA SER A 268 -20.51 -4.59 -6.97
C SER A 268 -19.39 -5.05 -7.90
N LEU A 269 -18.28 -5.53 -7.32
CA LEU A 269 -17.09 -5.99 -8.06
C LEU A 269 -17.42 -7.02 -9.14
N GLY A 270 -18.40 -7.89 -8.90
CA GLY A 270 -18.83 -8.90 -9.89
C GLY A 270 -19.47 -8.31 -11.16
N PHE A 271 -19.82 -7.03 -11.19
CA PHE A 271 -20.24 -6.32 -12.41
C PHE A 271 -19.11 -5.53 -13.07
N ARG A 272 -17.95 -5.39 -12.44
CA ARG A 272 -16.84 -4.60 -13.00
C ARG A 272 -16.16 -5.28 -14.18
N TYR A 273 -16.13 -6.60 -14.17
CA TYR A 273 -15.48 -7.43 -15.20
C TYR A 273 -16.48 -8.47 -15.74
N GLY A 274 -16.29 -8.87 -16.99
CA GLY A 274 -17.18 -9.79 -17.71
C GLY A 274 -18.26 -9.08 -18.53
N ASP A 275 -18.83 -9.80 -19.48
CA ASP A 275 -19.80 -9.25 -20.44
C ASP A 275 -21.13 -8.91 -19.76
N ASP A 276 -21.54 -9.69 -18.74
CA ASP A 276 -22.78 -9.44 -17.99
C ASP A 276 -22.74 -8.13 -17.19
N GLY A 277 -21.54 -7.65 -16.90
CA GLY A 277 -21.25 -6.46 -16.10
C GLY A 277 -21.35 -5.13 -16.87
N VAL A 278 -21.29 -5.18 -18.21
CA VAL A 278 -21.28 -3.97 -19.04
C VAL A 278 -22.52 -3.12 -18.78
N GLY A 279 -22.31 -1.85 -18.38
CA GLY A 279 -23.37 -0.91 -18.04
C GLY A 279 -24.00 -1.12 -16.65
N LYS A 280 -23.53 -2.07 -15.84
CA LYS A 280 -24.07 -2.40 -14.50
C LYS A 280 -23.08 -2.17 -13.36
N TRP A 281 -21.84 -1.76 -13.64
CA TRP A 281 -20.90 -1.29 -12.63
C TRP A 281 -21.13 0.20 -12.33
N ASN A 282 -22.22 0.50 -11.63
CA ASN A 282 -22.61 1.84 -11.19
C ASN A 282 -23.50 1.76 -9.94
N LEU A 283 -23.71 2.89 -9.27
CA LEU A 283 -24.53 2.99 -8.06
C LEU A 283 -26.01 3.33 -8.36
N ASP A 284 -26.48 3.10 -9.58
CA ASP A 284 -27.89 3.27 -9.91
C ASP A 284 -28.70 2.07 -9.39
N LEU A 285 -29.67 2.36 -8.51
CA LEU A 285 -30.51 1.34 -7.86
C LEU A 285 -31.78 1.03 -8.66
N GLY A 286 -32.13 1.83 -9.67
CA GLY A 286 -33.42 1.74 -10.35
C GLY A 286 -34.57 1.81 -9.34
N ASP A 287 -35.45 0.80 -9.36
CA ASP A 287 -36.62 0.70 -8.47
C ASP A 287 -36.30 0.11 -7.08
N ILE A 288 -35.07 -0.37 -6.85
CA ILE A 288 -34.68 -0.99 -5.57
C ILE A 288 -34.60 0.07 -4.49
N VAL A 289 -35.25 -0.17 -3.34
CA VAL A 289 -35.16 0.69 -2.15
C VAL A 289 -34.48 -0.09 -1.03
N PRO A 290 -33.15 -0.02 -0.84
CA PRO A 290 -32.45 -0.81 0.16
C PRO A 290 -33.00 -0.64 1.58
N ALA A 291 -33.36 -1.76 2.21
CA ALA A 291 -33.75 -1.80 3.60
C ALA A 291 -32.49 -1.83 4.48
N LEU A 292 -32.40 -0.89 5.44
CA LEU A 292 -31.28 -0.87 6.40
C LEU A 292 -31.39 -1.93 7.48
N THR A 293 -32.54 -2.57 7.67
CA THR A 293 -32.67 -3.58 8.72
C THR A 293 -33.54 -4.72 8.23
N VAL A 294 -33.23 -5.92 8.67
CA VAL A 294 -34.11 -7.09 8.43
C VAL A 294 -35.31 -7.14 9.37
N ALA A 295 -35.39 -6.23 10.35
CA ALA A 295 -36.53 -6.16 11.26
C ALA A 295 -37.84 -5.90 10.48
N HIS A 296 -38.76 -6.86 10.55
CA HIS A 296 -40.08 -6.74 9.94
C HIS A 296 -40.97 -5.76 10.75
N ARG A 297 -42.02 -5.21 10.13
CA ARG A 297 -42.99 -4.34 10.82
C ARG A 297 -43.86 -5.07 11.87
N SER A 298 -43.87 -6.40 11.83
CA SER A 298 -44.45 -7.30 12.84
C SER A 298 -43.33 -8.01 13.61
N ALA A 299 -43.63 -8.61 14.76
CA ALA A 299 -42.64 -9.35 15.56
C ALA A 299 -41.81 -10.32 14.70
N GLY A 300 -40.53 -10.00 14.52
CA GLY A 300 -39.57 -10.78 13.74
C GLY A 300 -38.66 -11.63 14.63
N GLU A 301 -38.00 -12.61 14.02
CA GLU A 301 -36.99 -13.43 14.70
C GLU A 301 -35.79 -12.57 15.12
N THR A 302 -35.24 -12.85 16.30
CA THR A 302 -34.04 -12.19 16.82
C THR A 302 -33.03 -13.24 17.26
N ALA A 303 -31.75 -12.89 17.27
CA ALA A 303 -30.68 -13.76 17.74
C ALA A 303 -29.74 -13.00 18.67
N ARG A 304 -29.17 -13.72 19.63
CA ARG A 304 -28.04 -13.27 20.43
C ARG A 304 -26.76 -13.44 19.60
N ILE A 305 -25.99 -12.38 19.48
CA ILE A 305 -24.76 -12.32 18.69
C ILE A 305 -23.55 -12.03 19.56
N ILE A 306 -22.48 -12.79 19.36
CA ILE A 306 -21.20 -12.62 20.03
C ILE A 306 -20.30 -11.75 19.14
N LEU A 307 -19.81 -10.64 19.71
CA LEU A 307 -18.95 -9.67 19.05
C LEU A 307 -17.62 -9.52 19.81
N PRO A 308 -16.50 -9.28 19.11
CA PRO A 308 -15.21 -9.06 19.78
C PRO A 308 -15.12 -7.67 20.42
N CYS A 309 -14.45 -7.59 21.56
CA CYS A 309 -14.08 -6.37 22.25
C CYS A 309 -12.60 -6.44 22.66
N PHE A 310 -11.91 -5.31 22.67
CA PHE A 310 -10.46 -5.21 22.96
C PHE A 310 -10.18 -4.01 23.89
N ASP A 311 -11.06 -3.77 24.86
CA ASP A 311 -10.97 -2.65 25.79
C ASP A 311 -10.35 -3.05 27.15
N THR A 312 -9.67 -4.19 27.22
CA THR A 312 -8.95 -4.61 28.41
C THR A 312 -7.59 -3.91 28.52
N ASP A 313 -7.15 -3.64 29.75
CA ASP A 313 -5.88 -2.96 30.03
C ASP A 313 -4.65 -3.75 29.53
N ASP A 314 -4.75 -5.07 29.44
CA ASP A 314 -3.68 -5.97 28.96
C ASP A 314 -3.74 -6.24 27.45
N GLY A 315 -4.69 -5.63 26.74
CA GLY A 315 -4.85 -5.75 25.28
C GLY A 315 -5.42 -7.09 24.79
N ARG A 316 -5.86 -7.97 25.70
CA ARG A 316 -6.49 -9.25 25.30
C ARG A 316 -7.86 -9.01 24.67
N GLY A 317 -8.20 -9.83 23.68
CA GLY A 317 -9.55 -9.85 23.13
C GLY A 317 -10.54 -10.54 24.06
N GLU A 318 -11.64 -9.88 24.39
CA GLU A 318 -12.82 -10.44 25.05
C GLU A 318 -14.05 -10.41 24.13
N THR A 319 -15.18 -10.90 24.63
CA THR A 319 -16.43 -10.96 23.86
C THR A 319 -17.55 -10.22 24.56
N MET A 320 -18.41 -9.56 23.79
CA MET A 320 -19.67 -9.01 24.26
C MET A 320 -20.84 -9.68 23.56
N ILE A 321 -21.99 -9.76 24.24
CA ILE A 321 -23.21 -10.36 23.70
C ILE A 321 -24.27 -9.27 23.49
N ARG A 322 -24.79 -9.20 22.27
CA ARG A 322 -25.82 -8.26 21.84
C ARG A 322 -26.96 -8.99 21.15
N GLY A 323 -28.00 -8.26 20.78
CA GLY A 323 -29.12 -8.78 19.99
C GLY A 323 -29.18 -8.14 18.62
N VAL A 324 -29.51 -8.94 17.60
CA VAL A 324 -29.82 -8.45 16.25
C VAL A 324 -31.14 -9.05 15.75
N PRO A 325 -31.94 -8.30 14.97
CA PRO A 325 -32.99 -8.92 14.19
C PRO A 325 -32.36 -9.82 13.13
N VAL A 326 -33.00 -10.96 12.86
CA VAL A 326 -32.51 -11.92 11.87
C VAL A 326 -33.60 -12.31 10.90
N ARG A 327 -33.19 -12.71 9.70
CA ARG A 327 -34.08 -13.25 8.68
C ARG A 327 -33.41 -14.39 7.93
N ARG A 328 -34.19 -15.41 7.61
CA ARG A 328 -33.74 -16.52 6.76
C ARG A 328 -33.93 -16.14 5.30
N ILE A 329 -32.83 -16.15 4.54
CA ILE A 329 -32.82 -15.89 3.09
C ILE A 329 -32.16 -17.07 2.41
N GLY A 330 -32.95 -17.83 1.64
CA GLY A 330 -32.57 -19.18 1.24
C GLY A 330 -32.34 -20.07 2.47
N GLU A 331 -31.19 -20.73 2.53
CA GLU A 331 -30.79 -21.56 3.67
C GLU A 331 -30.04 -20.77 4.77
N ASN A 332 -29.71 -19.51 4.52
CA ASN A 332 -28.83 -18.72 5.37
C ASN A 332 -29.63 -17.90 6.41
N LEU A 333 -29.19 -17.93 7.67
CA LEU A 333 -29.61 -16.95 8.67
C LEU A 333 -28.80 -15.67 8.47
N THR A 334 -29.47 -14.52 8.38
CA THR A 334 -28.83 -13.26 8.00
C THR A 334 -29.31 -12.07 8.82
N CYS A 335 -28.48 -11.04 8.89
CA CYS A 335 -28.86 -9.68 9.28
C CYS A 335 -28.15 -8.67 8.37
N THR A 336 -28.49 -7.37 8.47
CA THR A 336 -27.77 -6.35 7.70
C THR A 336 -26.47 -5.91 8.39
N VAL A 337 -25.53 -5.34 7.62
CA VAL A 337 -24.34 -4.66 8.18
C VAL A 337 -24.76 -3.54 9.15
N PHE A 338 -25.84 -2.80 8.87
CA PHE A 338 -26.39 -1.79 9.77
C PHE A 338 -26.86 -2.37 11.11
N ASP A 339 -27.54 -3.52 11.10
CA ASP A 339 -27.97 -4.20 12.33
C ASP A 339 -26.77 -4.61 13.19
N LEU A 340 -25.70 -5.11 12.55
CA LEU A 340 -24.42 -5.42 13.21
C LEU A 340 -23.74 -4.17 13.75
N MET A 341 -23.75 -3.07 13.00
CA MET A 341 -23.17 -1.80 13.42
C MET A 341 -23.87 -1.26 14.67
N LEU A 342 -25.20 -1.26 14.71
CA LEU A 342 -25.95 -0.85 15.91
C LEU A 342 -25.63 -1.73 17.12
N ALA A 343 -25.51 -3.05 16.93
CA ALA A 343 -25.12 -3.97 17.99
C ALA A 343 -23.69 -3.69 18.49
N GLN A 344 -22.72 -3.54 17.58
CA GLN A 344 -21.33 -3.21 17.91
C GLN A 344 -21.25 -1.91 18.71
N TYR A 345 -21.91 -0.84 18.25
CA TYR A 345 -21.90 0.46 18.94
C TYR A 345 -22.75 0.49 20.22
N GLY A 346 -23.41 -0.61 20.62
CA GLY A 346 -24.22 -0.64 21.83
C GLY A 346 -25.51 0.18 21.74
N VAL A 347 -26.08 0.37 20.55
CA VAL A 347 -27.31 1.14 20.36
C VAL A 347 -28.53 0.25 20.56
N ALA A 348 -29.12 0.34 21.76
CA ALA A 348 -30.26 -0.47 22.16
C ALA A 348 -31.50 -0.24 21.30
N ARG A 349 -32.21 -1.33 20.99
CA ARG A 349 -33.52 -1.32 20.32
C ARG A 349 -34.50 -2.20 21.11
N PRO A 350 -35.77 -1.78 21.28
CA PRO A 350 -36.74 -2.54 22.05
C PRO A 350 -36.90 -3.99 21.58
N GLY A 351 -36.91 -4.93 22.52
CA GLY A 351 -37.18 -6.35 22.25
C GLY A 351 -36.00 -7.17 21.71
N LEU A 352 -34.81 -6.57 21.57
CA LEU A 352 -33.60 -7.33 21.22
C LEU A 352 -32.95 -7.95 22.48
N PRO A 353 -32.50 -9.21 22.44
CA PRO A 353 -31.84 -9.86 23.56
C PRO A 353 -30.41 -9.32 23.78
N GLY A 354 -29.72 -9.83 24.80
CA GLY A 354 -28.33 -9.49 25.11
C GLY A 354 -28.18 -8.31 26.06
N ASP A 355 -26.94 -7.87 26.26
CA ASP A 355 -26.60 -6.86 27.25
C ASP A 355 -26.52 -5.49 26.58
N TRP A 356 -27.11 -4.45 27.17
CA TRP A 356 -27.22 -3.13 26.53
C TRP A 356 -26.91 -2.00 27.51
N PRO A 357 -26.27 -0.91 27.04
CA PRO A 357 -26.13 0.29 27.85
C PRO A 357 -27.48 0.87 28.25
N THR A 358 -27.56 1.33 29.51
CA THR A 358 -28.74 2.01 30.06
C THR A 358 -28.89 3.45 29.58
N GLY A 359 -27.80 4.07 29.14
CA GLY A 359 -27.75 5.45 28.69
C GLY A 359 -26.34 5.88 28.28
N TYR A 360 -26.17 7.17 28.00
CA TYR A 360 -24.85 7.73 27.67
C TYR A 360 -23.91 7.83 28.88
N ASP A 361 -24.47 7.83 30.08
CA ASP A 361 -23.81 7.82 31.39
C ASP A 361 -23.37 6.43 31.86
N ASP A 362 -23.72 5.38 31.11
CA ASP A 362 -23.36 4.00 31.43
C ASP A 362 -21.94 3.67 31.00
N ALA A 363 -20.99 3.68 31.93
CA ALA A 363 -19.59 3.32 31.67
C ALA A 363 -19.34 1.79 31.60
N THR A 364 -20.35 0.96 31.90
CA THR A 364 -20.18 -0.49 32.02
C THR A 364 -20.01 -1.15 30.66
N TYR A 365 -20.61 -0.56 29.61
CA TYR A 365 -20.64 -1.15 28.28
C TYR A 365 -19.81 -0.34 27.29
N PRO A 366 -19.09 -1.01 26.37
CA PRO A 366 -18.27 -0.35 25.38
C PRO A 366 -19.01 0.70 24.54
N TYR A 367 -18.26 1.71 24.12
CA TYR A 367 -18.60 2.76 23.16
C TYR A 367 -19.65 3.78 23.61
N THR A 368 -20.05 3.83 24.88
CA THR A 368 -20.82 4.97 25.38
C THR A 368 -19.91 6.19 25.63
N PRO A 369 -20.47 7.41 25.69
CA PRO A 369 -19.72 8.59 26.13
C PRO A 369 -19.06 8.45 27.52
N ALA A 370 -19.71 7.78 28.47
CA ALA A 370 -19.14 7.54 29.80
C ALA A 370 -18.06 6.45 29.82
N TRP A 371 -18.17 5.42 28.97
CA TRP A 371 -17.14 4.39 28.83
C TRP A 371 -15.84 4.95 28.26
N GLN A 372 -15.91 5.83 27.25
CA GLN A 372 -14.68 6.35 26.64
C GLN A 372 -13.96 7.36 27.54
N GLU A 373 -14.64 8.02 28.47
CA GLU A 373 -14.06 9.08 29.31
C GLU A 373 -12.82 8.61 30.10
N PRO A 374 -12.83 7.48 30.83
CA PRO A 374 -11.63 6.96 31.48
C PRO A 374 -10.54 6.48 30.51
N ILE A 375 -10.88 6.14 29.26
CA ILE A 375 -9.95 5.65 28.24
C ILE A 375 -9.21 6.81 27.55
N THR A 376 -9.94 7.88 27.25
CA THR A 376 -9.44 9.00 26.43
C THR A 376 -9.10 10.23 27.26
N GLY A 377 -9.65 10.36 28.46
CA GLY A 377 -9.61 11.59 29.26
C GLY A 377 -10.53 12.70 28.77
N VAL A 378 -11.29 12.50 27.68
CA VAL A 378 -12.21 13.52 27.15
C VAL A 378 -13.56 13.42 27.87
N PRO A 379 -14.07 14.52 28.47
CA PRO A 379 -15.35 14.48 29.19
C PRO A 379 -16.52 14.04 28.30
N ALA A 380 -17.33 13.09 28.76
CA ALA A 380 -18.48 12.52 28.08
C ALA A 380 -19.44 13.60 27.56
N GLY A 381 -19.70 14.64 28.37
CA GLY A 381 -20.52 15.78 27.98
C GLY A 381 -20.00 16.54 26.76
N LYS A 382 -18.67 16.68 26.62
CA LYS A 382 -18.05 17.30 25.43
C LYS A 382 -18.22 16.41 24.21
N VAL A 383 -18.02 15.10 24.34
CA VAL A 383 -18.20 14.12 23.26
C VAL A 383 -19.63 14.17 22.71
N ILE A 384 -20.63 14.13 23.60
CA ILE A 384 -22.05 14.22 23.23
C ILE A 384 -22.32 15.53 22.47
N ARG A 385 -21.82 16.66 22.98
CA ARG A 385 -22.04 17.97 22.36
C ARG A 385 -21.42 18.04 20.97
N VAL A 386 -20.14 17.68 20.82
CA VAL A 386 -19.43 17.75 19.53
C VAL A 386 -20.05 16.79 18.52
N ALA A 387 -20.43 15.57 18.92
CA ALA A 387 -21.12 14.63 18.04
C ALA A 387 -22.46 15.20 17.52
N ARG A 388 -23.26 15.83 18.40
CA ARG A 388 -24.52 16.48 18.01
C ARG A 388 -24.31 17.68 17.10
N GLU A 389 -23.35 18.55 17.42
CA GLU A 389 -23.02 19.71 16.59
C GLU A 389 -22.56 19.29 15.19
N PHE A 390 -21.69 18.29 15.11
CA PHE A 390 -21.17 17.76 13.84
C PHE A 390 -22.30 17.19 12.97
N ALA A 391 -23.15 16.34 13.56
CA ALA A 391 -24.30 15.76 12.86
C ALA A 391 -25.30 16.84 12.44
N ARG A 392 -25.67 17.75 13.34
CA ARG A 392 -26.60 18.84 13.04
C ARG A 392 -26.08 19.73 11.90
N SER A 393 -24.80 20.10 11.92
CA SER A 393 -24.20 20.88 10.84
C SER A 393 -24.27 20.13 9.51
N ALA A 394 -23.98 18.83 9.50
CA ALA A 394 -24.08 18.01 8.29
C ALA A 394 -25.53 17.94 7.77
N GLU A 395 -26.52 17.79 8.65
CA GLU A 395 -27.94 17.79 8.28
C GLU A 395 -28.36 19.14 7.67
N GLU A 396 -28.10 20.25 8.37
CA GLU A 396 -28.52 21.58 7.95
C GLU A 396 -27.80 22.07 6.68
N SER A 397 -26.58 21.60 6.42
CA SER A 397 -25.76 22.01 5.28
C SER A 397 -25.75 21.04 4.11
N GLY A 398 -26.37 19.86 4.23
CA GLY A 398 -26.34 18.82 3.20
C GLY A 398 -25.00 18.08 3.09
N GLY A 399 -24.31 17.88 4.22
CA GLY A 399 -23.09 17.07 4.34
C GLY A 399 -21.79 17.86 4.42
N ARG A 400 -21.82 19.17 4.71
CA ARG A 400 -20.60 20.01 4.73
C ARG A 400 -19.86 19.96 6.07
N SER A 401 -19.70 18.76 6.63
CA SER A 401 -18.89 18.51 7.82
C SER A 401 -17.64 17.73 7.43
N MET A 402 -16.46 18.30 7.72
CA MET A 402 -15.17 17.77 7.27
C MET A 402 -14.27 17.42 8.46
N ILE A 403 -13.51 16.34 8.32
CA ILE A 403 -12.46 15.97 9.28
C ILE A 403 -11.12 15.90 8.55
N ILE A 404 -10.22 16.83 8.91
CA ILE A 404 -8.81 16.83 8.53
C ILE A 404 -8.07 15.83 9.41
N MET A 405 -7.49 14.80 8.79
CA MET A 405 -6.76 13.73 9.47
C MET A 405 -5.28 13.72 9.09
N GLY A 406 -4.43 13.20 9.97
CA GLY A 406 -2.99 13.13 9.73
C GLY A 406 -2.28 11.99 10.43
N ALA A 407 -0.95 12.11 10.47
CA ALA A 407 -0.05 11.11 11.04
C ALA A 407 -0.33 10.81 12.53
N GLY A 408 -0.87 11.77 13.29
CA GLY A 408 -1.15 11.62 14.72
C GLY A 408 -2.11 10.48 15.06
N ILE A 409 -2.93 10.05 14.09
CA ILE A 409 -3.81 8.88 14.20
C ILE A 409 -3.52 7.80 13.14
N CYS A 410 -2.74 8.10 12.09
CA CYS A 410 -2.40 7.14 11.03
C CYS A 410 -1.24 6.23 11.44
N GLN A 411 -0.23 6.80 12.10
CA GLN A 411 1.03 6.11 12.42
C GLN A 411 0.96 5.33 13.74
N TRP A 412 -0.21 4.82 14.07
CA TRP A 412 -0.44 3.87 15.15
C TRP A 412 -0.62 2.47 14.59
N PHE A 413 -0.26 1.44 15.37
CA PHE A 413 -0.43 0.05 14.94
C PHE A 413 -1.88 -0.28 14.55
N HIS A 414 -2.85 0.25 15.30
CA HIS A 414 -4.29 0.17 15.01
C HIS A 414 -4.85 1.43 14.35
N GLY A 415 -4.03 2.14 13.56
CA GLY A 415 -4.44 3.33 12.83
C GLY A 415 -5.58 3.06 11.84
N ASP A 416 -5.67 1.84 11.30
CA ASP A 416 -6.76 1.41 10.42
C ASP A 416 -8.12 1.38 11.15
N ALA A 417 -8.17 0.82 12.36
CA ALA A 417 -9.37 0.76 13.19
C ALA A 417 -9.81 2.17 13.61
N THR A 418 -8.85 3.01 14.04
CA THR A 418 -9.10 4.42 14.38
C THR A 418 -9.65 5.19 13.18
N TYR A 419 -9.01 5.10 12.00
CA TYR A 419 -9.49 5.75 10.79
C TYR A 419 -10.90 5.28 10.42
N ARG A 420 -11.18 3.97 10.47
CA ARG A 420 -12.52 3.45 10.18
C ARG A 420 -13.58 4.00 11.13
N ALA A 421 -13.28 4.14 12.42
CA ALA A 421 -14.19 4.74 13.39
C ALA A 421 -14.48 6.22 13.06
N VAL A 422 -13.48 6.99 12.62
CA VAL A 422 -13.66 8.39 12.20
C VAL A 422 -14.39 8.50 10.86
N LEU A 423 -14.03 7.68 9.87
CA LEU A 423 -14.70 7.59 8.57
C LEU A 423 -16.18 7.23 8.72
N ALA A 424 -16.52 6.37 9.68
CA ALA A 424 -17.92 6.04 9.98
C ALA A 424 -18.73 7.30 10.35
N LEU A 425 -18.17 8.26 11.08
CA LEU A 425 -18.87 9.53 11.40
C LEU A 425 -19.23 10.30 10.13
N LEU A 426 -18.29 10.37 9.17
CA LEU A 426 -18.49 11.07 7.89
C LEU A 426 -19.50 10.35 6.98
N LEU A 427 -19.46 9.02 6.94
CA LEU A 427 -20.41 8.22 6.17
C LEU A 427 -21.82 8.28 6.77
N LEU A 428 -21.95 8.17 8.09
CA LEU A 428 -23.23 8.24 8.80
C LEU A 428 -23.90 9.62 8.68
N THR A 429 -23.11 10.68 8.47
CA THR A 429 -23.62 12.05 8.31
C THR A 429 -23.76 12.47 6.86
N GLY A 430 -23.51 11.57 5.90
CA GLY A 430 -23.60 11.87 4.47
C GLY A 430 -22.63 12.95 3.99
N SER A 431 -21.49 13.08 4.68
CA SER A 431 -20.51 14.13 4.41
C SER A 431 -19.50 13.76 3.33
N MET A 432 -19.32 12.46 3.04
CA MET A 432 -18.39 12.00 2.02
C MET A 432 -18.90 12.36 0.60
N GLY A 433 -17.99 12.80 -0.28
CA GLY A 433 -18.32 13.16 -1.67
C GLY A 433 -19.08 14.49 -1.82
N ARG A 434 -19.02 15.39 -0.82
CA ARG A 434 -19.63 16.72 -0.83
C ARG A 434 -18.54 17.78 -0.68
N ASN A 435 -18.60 18.86 -1.47
CA ASN A 435 -17.74 20.03 -1.26
C ASN A 435 -17.93 20.59 0.15
N GLY A 436 -16.84 20.84 0.86
CA GLY A 436 -16.85 21.25 2.26
C GLY A 436 -17.12 20.10 3.25
N GLY A 437 -17.18 18.86 2.77
CA GLY A 437 -17.45 17.67 3.57
C GLY A 437 -16.44 16.58 3.33
N GLY A 438 -16.43 15.59 4.22
CA GLY A 438 -15.73 14.34 3.98
C GLY A 438 -14.39 14.23 4.70
N TRP A 439 -13.61 13.28 4.22
CA TRP A 439 -12.36 12.86 4.82
C TRP A 439 -11.19 13.56 4.14
N ALA A 440 -10.47 14.37 4.90
CA ALA A 440 -9.34 15.15 4.43
C ALA A 440 -8.04 14.65 5.07
N HIS A 441 -7.56 13.47 4.65
CA HIS A 441 -6.25 12.96 5.09
C HIS A 441 -5.11 13.60 4.34
N TYR A 442 -4.15 14.09 5.10
CA TYR A 442 -2.92 14.61 4.54
C TYR A 442 -1.74 14.02 5.30
N VAL A 443 -0.66 13.70 4.60
CA VAL A 443 0.58 13.12 5.15
C VAL A 443 1.74 13.59 4.28
N GLY A 444 2.48 12.71 3.61
CA GLY A 444 3.34 13.04 2.49
C GLY A 444 2.58 13.44 1.22
N GLN A 445 3.33 13.97 0.25
CA GLN A 445 2.85 14.46 -1.05
C GLN A 445 2.67 13.29 -2.03
N GLU A 446 1.64 12.46 -1.84
CA GLU A 446 1.45 11.23 -2.61
C GLU A 446 0.91 11.49 -4.03
N LYS A 447 0.02 12.49 -4.19
CA LYS A 447 -0.79 12.62 -5.40
C LYS A 447 -0.04 13.21 -6.59
N CYS A 448 0.54 12.30 -7.36
CA CYS A 448 1.11 12.57 -8.68
C CYS A 448 -0.02 12.72 -9.70
N ARG A 449 -0.50 13.95 -9.95
CA ARG A 449 -1.69 14.20 -10.78
C ARG A 449 -1.62 13.56 -12.18
N PRO A 450 -0.54 13.70 -12.97
CA PRO A 450 -0.39 13.01 -14.27
C PRO A 450 0.11 11.56 -14.11
N VAL A 451 -0.53 10.77 -13.23
CA VAL A 451 -0.05 9.45 -12.80
C VAL A 451 0.19 8.47 -13.94
N THR A 452 -0.70 8.41 -14.95
CA THR A 452 -0.59 7.44 -16.05
C THR A 452 0.67 7.65 -16.89
N GLY A 453 0.98 8.90 -17.23
CA GLY A 453 2.19 9.24 -17.99
C GLY A 453 3.46 9.00 -17.16
N TRP A 454 3.48 9.46 -15.91
CA TRP A 454 4.59 9.23 -14.99
C TRP A 454 4.85 7.73 -14.76
N ALA A 455 3.82 6.96 -14.41
CA ALA A 455 3.94 5.53 -14.11
C ALA A 455 4.44 4.74 -15.32
N THR A 456 4.00 5.11 -16.52
CA THR A 456 4.47 4.51 -17.77
C THR A 456 6.00 4.64 -17.89
N MET A 457 6.52 5.84 -17.68
CA MET A 457 7.96 6.13 -17.78
C MET A 457 8.75 5.52 -16.62
N ALA A 458 8.29 5.72 -15.38
CA ALA A 458 8.97 5.29 -14.16
C ALA A 458 9.05 3.76 -14.02
N MET A 459 8.02 3.04 -14.48
CA MET A 459 7.97 1.57 -14.43
C MET A 459 8.48 0.91 -15.72
N ALA A 460 8.95 1.70 -16.69
CA ALA A 460 9.38 1.24 -18.01
C ALA A 460 8.35 0.37 -18.75
N THR A 461 7.05 0.58 -18.49
CA THR A 461 5.96 -0.23 -19.05
C THR A 461 5.66 0.10 -20.50
N ASP A 462 6.30 1.14 -21.05
CA ASP A 462 6.42 1.39 -22.47
C ASP A 462 7.32 0.37 -23.19
N TRP A 463 8.27 -0.27 -22.50
CA TRP A 463 9.18 -1.28 -23.06
C TRP A 463 8.92 -2.71 -22.57
N SER A 464 8.63 -2.88 -21.29
CA SER A 464 8.54 -4.19 -20.65
C SER A 464 7.44 -4.21 -19.60
N ARG A 465 6.60 -5.26 -19.61
CA ARG A 465 5.53 -5.45 -18.63
C ARG A 465 5.59 -6.89 -18.10
N PRO A 466 5.38 -7.14 -16.79
CA PRO A 466 5.17 -6.17 -15.71
C PRO A 466 6.51 -5.66 -15.11
N PRO A 467 6.46 -4.54 -14.36
CA PRO A 467 7.56 -4.10 -13.48
C PRO A 467 7.68 -4.97 -12.21
N ARG A 468 8.76 -4.81 -11.44
CA ARG A 468 8.95 -5.41 -10.11
C ARG A 468 8.75 -4.37 -9.00
N GLN A 469 7.50 -4.16 -8.62
CA GLN A 469 7.12 -3.32 -7.48
C GLN A 469 7.06 -4.14 -6.20
N MET A 470 7.66 -3.64 -5.11
CA MET A 470 7.84 -4.35 -3.84
C MET A 470 7.28 -3.55 -2.67
N ALA A 471 6.46 -4.17 -1.81
CA ALA A 471 5.99 -3.53 -0.58
C ALA A 471 7.19 -3.25 0.36
N GLY A 472 7.46 -1.98 0.65
CA GLY A 472 8.65 -1.54 1.37
C GLY A 472 8.70 -2.10 2.80
N THR A 473 7.58 -2.11 3.51
CA THR A 473 7.53 -2.59 4.90
C THR A 473 7.97 -4.05 5.02
N SER A 474 7.42 -4.94 4.19
CA SER A 474 7.80 -6.36 4.21
C SER A 474 9.22 -6.58 3.72
N TYR A 475 9.67 -5.82 2.72
CA TYR A 475 11.04 -5.90 2.22
C TYR A 475 12.06 -5.57 3.32
N TRP A 476 11.88 -4.45 4.02
CA TRP A 476 12.80 -4.03 5.07
C TRP A 476 12.70 -4.92 6.31
N TYR A 477 11.49 -5.32 6.72
CA TYR A 477 11.27 -6.23 7.84
C TYR A 477 12.04 -7.56 7.66
N VAL A 478 12.03 -8.10 6.44
CA VAL A 478 12.73 -9.35 6.11
C VAL A 478 14.24 -9.13 5.94
N HIS A 479 14.66 -8.20 5.08
CA HIS A 479 16.08 -8.07 4.71
C HIS A 479 16.93 -7.31 5.72
N THR A 480 16.32 -6.79 6.79
CA THR A 480 17.03 -6.26 7.96
C THR A 480 16.85 -7.17 9.19
N ASP A 481 16.31 -8.38 9.01
CA ASP A 481 16.14 -9.39 10.06
C ASP A 481 15.36 -8.96 11.29
N GLN A 482 14.56 -7.89 11.19
CA GLN A 482 13.70 -7.44 12.29
C GLN A 482 12.74 -8.54 12.75
N TRP A 483 12.28 -9.38 11.82
CA TRP A 483 11.45 -10.54 12.09
C TRP A 483 12.03 -11.53 13.10
N ARG A 484 13.36 -11.57 13.26
CA ARG A 484 14.03 -12.45 14.21
C ARG A 484 13.89 -11.98 15.66
N TYR A 485 13.34 -10.79 15.88
CA TYR A 485 13.25 -10.12 17.17
C TYR A 485 11.82 -9.83 17.60
N ASP A 486 10.82 -10.36 16.88
CA ASP A 486 9.41 -10.20 17.24
C ASP A 486 9.15 -10.79 18.64
N GLY A 487 8.44 -10.00 19.47
CA GLY A 487 8.15 -10.35 20.86
C GLY A 487 6.85 -11.14 21.05
N TYR A 488 6.10 -11.42 19.99
CA TYR A 488 4.79 -12.07 20.04
C TYR A 488 4.49 -12.87 18.78
N ARG A 489 3.49 -13.75 18.85
CA ARG A 489 2.98 -14.55 17.72
C ARG A 489 1.79 -13.86 17.06
N ALA A 490 1.48 -14.23 15.82
CA ALA A 490 0.40 -13.61 15.04
C ALA A 490 -0.99 -13.77 15.67
N ASP A 491 -1.21 -14.78 16.51
CA ASP A 491 -2.45 -14.99 17.25
C ASP A 491 -2.67 -14.02 18.41
N ALA A 492 -1.64 -13.27 18.85
CA ALA A 492 -1.80 -12.18 19.81
C ALA A 492 -2.76 -11.09 19.30
N LEU A 493 -2.93 -10.98 17.98
CA LEU A 493 -3.81 -10.01 17.32
C LEU A 493 -5.11 -10.64 16.83
N ALA A 494 -5.37 -11.92 17.14
CA ALA A 494 -6.54 -12.62 16.64
C ALA A 494 -7.82 -12.24 17.38
N SER A 495 -8.93 -12.25 16.65
CA SER A 495 -10.25 -12.10 17.27
C SER A 495 -10.57 -13.28 18.19
N PRO A 496 -11.14 -13.04 19.39
CA PRO A 496 -11.55 -14.11 20.31
C PRO A 496 -12.71 -14.97 19.77
N VAL A 497 -13.46 -14.47 18.78
CA VAL A 497 -14.49 -15.25 18.05
C VAL A 497 -13.96 -15.89 16.76
N GLY A 498 -12.66 -15.73 16.48
CA GLY A 498 -12.00 -16.25 15.29
C GLY A 498 -11.86 -17.77 15.31
N ARG A 499 -11.59 -18.35 14.13
CA ARG A 499 -11.41 -19.81 13.95
C ARG A 499 -9.99 -20.30 14.28
N GLY A 500 -9.20 -19.53 15.04
CA GLY A 500 -7.82 -19.89 15.39
C GLY A 500 -6.83 -20.00 14.22
N ARG A 501 -7.08 -19.32 13.09
CA ARG A 501 -6.23 -19.42 11.87
C ARG A 501 -4.78 -18.96 12.06
N PHE A 502 -4.56 -18.05 13.01
CA PHE A 502 -3.24 -17.54 13.36
C PHE A 502 -2.61 -18.29 14.52
N ALA A 503 -3.29 -19.29 15.08
CA ALA A 503 -2.81 -20.03 16.23
C ALA A 503 -1.43 -20.63 15.94
N ARG A 504 -0.46 -20.31 16.79
CA ARG A 504 0.93 -20.73 16.62
C ARG A 504 1.52 -20.31 15.26
N LYS A 505 1.10 -19.21 14.64
CA LYS A 505 1.81 -18.63 13.47
C LYS A 505 2.70 -17.48 13.91
N HIS A 506 3.82 -17.29 13.23
CA HIS A 506 4.62 -16.07 13.28
C HIS A 506 4.18 -15.11 12.17
N THR A 507 4.49 -13.81 12.28
CA THR A 507 4.23 -12.81 11.23
C THR A 507 4.81 -13.24 9.88
N MET A 508 6.01 -13.84 9.90
CA MET A 508 6.65 -14.38 8.70
C MET A 508 5.90 -15.55 8.06
N ASP A 509 5.20 -16.39 8.84
CA ASP A 509 4.39 -17.49 8.28
C ASP A 509 3.19 -16.90 7.51
N VAL A 510 2.60 -15.82 8.04
CA VAL A 510 1.50 -15.09 7.39
C VAL A 510 2.00 -14.39 6.12
N LEU A 511 3.17 -13.74 6.17
CA LEU A 511 3.78 -13.11 5.00
C LEU A 511 4.10 -14.16 3.91
N ALA A 512 4.66 -15.30 4.29
CA ALA A 512 4.99 -16.37 3.34
C ALA A 512 3.74 -16.97 2.67
N ALA A 513 2.64 -17.10 3.42
CA ALA A 513 1.36 -17.51 2.84
C ALA A 513 0.82 -16.45 1.86
N ALA A 514 0.89 -15.17 2.23
CA ALA A 514 0.47 -14.08 1.35
C ALA A 514 1.28 -14.03 0.04
N VAL A 515 2.59 -14.26 0.09
CA VAL A 515 3.44 -14.34 -1.11
C VAL A 515 3.10 -15.57 -1.95
N ALA A 516 2.94 -16.74 -1.32
CA ALA A 516 2.59 -17.97 -2.03
C ALA A 516 1.25 -17.83 -2.78
N MET A 517 0.24 -17.26 -2.13
CA MET A 517 -1.09 -17.02 -2.73
C MET A 517 -1.12 -15.89 -3.76
N GLY A 518 -0.02 -15.16 -3.94
CA GLY A 518 0.04 -14.01 -4.84
C GLY A 518 -0.68 -12.78 -4.32
N TRP A 519 -0.93 -12.65 -3.01
CA TRP A 519 -1.55 -11.47 -2.41
C TRP A 519 -0.59 -10.29 -2.29
N THR A 520 0.72 -10.57 -2.22
CA THR A 520 1.78 -9.56 -2.21
C THR A 520 3.01 -10.09 -2.96
N PRO A 521 3.72 -9.27 -3.75
CA PRO A 521 4.98 -9.71 -4.35
C PRO A 521 6.08 -9.76 -3.28
N PHE A 522 7.14 -10.52 -3.55
CA PHE A 522 8.34 -10.48 -2.73
C PHE A 522 9.58 -10.62 -3.61
N TYR A 523 10.55 -9.72 -3.41
CA TYR A 523 11.83 -9.76 -4.10
C TYR A 523 13.00 -9.80 -3.11
N PRO A 524 14.04 -10.58 -3.40
CA PRO A 524 14.13 -11.51 -4.52
C PRO A 524 13.07 -12.61 -4.49
N GLN A 525 12.64 -13.12 -5.65
CA GLN A 525 11.42 -13.94 -5.74
C GLN A 525 11.72 -15.45 -5.54
N PHE A 526 12.84 -15.93 -6.07
CA PHE A 526 13.25 -17.34 -5.98
C PHE A 526 14.63 -17.48 -5.35
N ASN A 527 14.97 -18.67 -4.87
CA ASN A 527 16.29 -19.00 -4.33
C ASN A 527 17.43 -19.10 -5.36
N ARG A 528 17.13 -18.77 -6.62
CA ARG A 528 18.06 -18.79 -7.76
C ARG A 528 17.72 -17.62 -8.69
N SER A 529 18.62 -17.33 -9.63
CA SER A 529 18.41 -16.31 -10.66
C SER A 529 17.16 -16.61 -11.47
N SER A 530 16.29 -15.62 -11.62
CA SER A 530 15.09 -15.70 -12.46
C SER A 530 15.41 -15.85 -13.95
N LEU A 531 16.62 -15.47 -14.38
CA LEU A 531 17.10 -15.67 -15.74
C LEU A 531 17.46 -17.14 -15.98
N ASP A 532 18.11 -17.77 -15.00
CA ASP A 532 18.56 -19.15 -15.12
C ASP A 532 17.36 -20.12 -15.05
N VAL A 533 16.33 -19.78 -14.26
CA VAL A 533 15.07 -20.54 -14.25
C VAL A 533 14.39 -20.55 -15.63
N ALA A 534 14.41 -19.43 -16.35
CA ALA A 534 13.88 -19.37 -17.72
C ALA A 534 14.71 -20.24 -18.69
N ASP A 535 16.03 -20.21 -18.56
CA ASP A 535 16.94 -21.00 -19.39
C ASP A 535 16.80 -22.50 -19.12
N GLU A 536 16.63 -22.90 -17.85
CA GLU A 536 16.33 -24.29 -17.46
C GLU A 536 15.03 -24.80 -18.09
N ALA A 537 13.94 -24.02 -17.99
CA ALA A 537 12.65 -24.38 -18.58
C ALA A 537 12.76 -24.58 -20.11
N ARG A 538 13.49 -23.68 -20.79
CA ARG A 538 13.75 -23.79 -22.23
C ARG A 538 14.61 -24.99 -22.59
N ALA A 539 15.67 -25.25 -21.83
CA ALA A 539 16.53 -26.41 -22.03
C ALA A 539 15.74 -27.72 -21.84
N ALA A 540 14.75 -27.72 -20.95
CA ALA A 540 13.82 -28.83 -20.76
C ALA A 540 12.72 -28.92 -21.83
N GLY A 541 12.60 -27.94 -22.74
CA GLY A 541 11.55 -27.88 -23.77
C GLY A 541 10.14 -27.66 -23.20
N ARG A 542 10.03 -26.98 -22.05
CA ARG A 542 8.78 -26.78 -21.32
C ARG A 542 8.30 -25.33 -21.36
N ASP A 543 7.00 -25.12 -21.21
CA ASP A 543 6.47 -23.80 -20.91
C ASP A 543 7.05 -23.28 -19.59
N ILE A 544 7.43 -22.01 -19.55
CA ILE A 544 8.15 -21.41 -18.42
C ILE A 544 7.22 -21.30 -17.19
N ALA A 545 5.95 -20.93 -17.38
CA ALA A 545 5.03 -20.76 -16.26
C ALA A 545 4.68 -22.12 -15.64
N ASP A 546 4.42 -23.13 -16.48
CA ASP A 546 4.17 -24.50 -16.01
C ASP A 546 5.41 -25.10 -15.33
N TYR A 547 6.61 -24.86 -15.88
CA TYR A 547 7.86 -25.30 -15.25
C TYR A 547 8.01 -24.67 -13.86
N VAL A 548 7.85 -23.35 -13.74
CA VAL A 548 7.96 -22.65 -12.45
C VAL A 548 6.94 -23.17 -11.44
N ALA A 549 5.67 -23.31 -11.82
CA ALA A 549 4.62 -23.81 -10.94
C ALA A 549 4.93 -25.22 -10.42
N GLU A 550 5.39 -26.12 -11.28
CA GLU A 550 5.77 -27.48 -10.89
C GLU A 550 7.04 -27.51 -10.03
N GLN A 551 8.06 -26.72 -10.36
CA GLN A 551 9.29 -26.67 -9.56
C GLN A 551 9.01 -26.10 -8.16
N LEU A 552 8.10 -25.13 -8.03
CA LEU A 552 7.63 -24.62 -6.73
C LEU A 552 6.84 -25.69 -5.96
N ALA A 553 5.91 -26.39 -6.61
CA ALA A 553 5.11 -27.44 -5.97
C ALA A 553 5.97 -28.62 -5.49
N THR A 554 7.01 -28.98 -6.24
CA THR A 554 7.94 -30.06 -5.88
C THR A 554 9.03 -29.62 -4.89
N GLY A 555 9.17 -28.31 -4.64
CA GLY A 555 10.20 -27.74 -3.77
C GLY A 555 11.61 -27.66 -4.37
N ALA A 556 11.76 -28.01 -5.66
CA ALA A 556 13.02 -27.88 -6.41
C ALA A 556 13.37 -26.41 -6.73
N LEU A 557 12.36 -25.56 -6.86
CA LEU A 557 12.48 -24.11 -6.78
C LEU A 557 11.80 -23.66 -5.49
N LYS A 558 12.41 -22.74 -4.74
CA LYS A 558 11.84 -22.22 -3.50
C LYS A 558 11.65 -20.71 -3.58
N PRO A 559 10.58 -20.15 -3.01
CA PRO A 559 10.50 -18.71 -2.78
C PRO A 559 11.70 -18.25 -1.95
N ALA A 560 12.33 -17.12 -2.30
CA ALA A 560 13.50 -16.63 -1.56
C ALA A 560 13.16 -16.34 -0.08
N LEU A 561 11.92 -15.92 0.18
CA LEU A 561 11.38 -15.67 1.52
C LEU A 561 11.40 -16.89 2.44
N ALA A 562 11.47 -18.11 1.91
CA ALA A 562 11.56 -19.32 2.73
C ALA A 562 12.90 -19.44 3.48
N ASP A 563 13.94 -18.78 3.00
CA ASP A 563 15.27 -18.74 3.64
C ASP A 563 15.95 -17.39 3.35
N PRO A 564 15.46 -16.29 3.92
CA PRO A 564 15.91 -14.94 3.58
C PRO A 564 17.36 -14.66 4.02
N ASP A 565 17.92 -15.54 4.87
CA ASP A 565 19.29 -15.44 5.39
C ASP A 565 20.28 -16.24 4.54
N ASP A 566 19.84 -17.05 3.57
CA ASP A 566 20.74 -17.61 2.57
C ASP A 566 21.35 -16.49 1.71
N PRO A 567 22.69 -16.44 1.54
CA PRO A 567 23.33 -15.45 0.67
C PRO A 567 22.75 -15.39 -0.75
N ALA A 568 22.25 -16.49 -1.32
CA ALA A 568 21.58 -16.45 -2.61
C ALA A 568 20.36 -15.51 -2.61
N ASN A 569 19.71 -15.29 -1.47
CA ASN A 569 18.46 -14.54 -1.28
C ASN A 569 18.65 -13.09 -0.82
N TRP A 570 19.89 -12.65 -0.59
CA TRP A 570 20.16 -11.30 -0.15
C TRP A 570 20.02 -10.28 -1.27
N PRO A 571 19.44 -9.11 -1.00
CA PRO A 571 19.64 -7.96 -1.88
C PRO A 571 21.10 -7.55 -1.85
N ARG A 572 21.69 -7.36 -3.04
CA ARG A 572 23.12 -7.12 -3.21
C ARG A 572 23.41 -5.66 -3.53
N VAL A 573 22.56 -5.00 -4.30
CA VAL A 573 22.75 -3.61 -4.71
C VAL A 573 21.52 -2.80 -4.32
N LEU A 574 21.74 -1.64 -3.69
CA LEU A 574 20.69 -0.70 -3.32
C LEU A 574 21.03 0.69 -3.85
N ASN A 575 20.11 1.21 -4.65
CA ASN A 575 20.17 2.56 -5.21
C ASN A 575 19.24 3.47 -4.40
N VAL A 576 19.79 4.51 -3.77
CA VAL A 576 19.00 5.48 -2.98
C VAL A 576 19.13 6.88 -3.57
N TRP A 577 18.02 7.52 -3.92
CA TRP A 577 18.03 8.90 -4.37
C TRP A 577 16.76 9.62 -3.94
N ARG A 578 16.85 10.94 -3.75
CA ARG A 578 15.75 11.78 -3.22
C ARG A 578 15.27 11.33 -1.83
N ALA A 579 16.13 10.64 -1.08
CA ALA A 579 15.80 10.04 0.20
C ALA A 579 17.00 10.03 1.16
N ASN A 580 16.71 10.28 2.44
CA ASN A 580 17.61 9.96 3.55
C ASN A 580 17.10 8.72 4.28
N LEU A 581 17.10 7.56 3.61
CA LEU A 581 16.56 6.30 4.14
C LEU A 581 17.08 5.99 5.54
N LEU A 582 18.41 5.99 5.71
CA LEU A 582 19.13 5.56 6.92
C LEU A 582 19.23 6.65 8.00
N GLY A 583 18.60 7.81 7.79
CA GLY A 583 18.58 8.89 8.78
C GLY A 583 17.20 9.52 8.95
N SER A 584 16.16 8.88 8.41
CA SER A 584 14.79 9.39 8.48
C SER A 584 13.78 8.24 8.53
N SER A 585 13.68 7.46 7.45
CA SER A 585 12.56 6.51 7.33
C SER A 585 12.86 5.09 7.79
N SER A 586 14.10 4.73 8.13
CA SER A 586 14.54 3.41 8.61
C SER A 586 14.01 3.07 10.01
N LYS A 587 12.76 2.60 10.12
CA LYS A 587 12.27 2.01 11.37
C LYS A 587 13.13 0.81 11.73
N GLY A 588 13.65 0.79 12.96
CA GLY A 588 14.65 -0.19 13.37
C GLY A 588 16.04 0.07 12.76
N ASN A 589 16.51 1.32 12.75
CA ASN A 589 17.77 1.70 12.12
C ASN A 589 18.99 0.81 12.50
N GLU A 590 19.10 0.39 13.76
CA GLU A 590 20.18 -0.48 14.21
C GLU A 590 20.18 -1.84 13.49
N TYR A 591 19.02 -2.37 13.14
CA TYR A 591 18.89 -3.59 12.33
C TYR A 591 19.37 -3.39 10.89
N PHE A 592 19.15 -2.20 10.30
CA PHE A 592 19.75 -1.84 9.01
C PHE A 592 21.28 -1.81 9.09
N LEU A 593 21.83 -1.21 10.15
CA LEU A 593 23.27 -1.11 10.34
C LEU A 593 23.93 -2.48 10.51
N ALA A 594 23.33 -3.35 11.34
CA ALA A 594 23.84 -4.69 11.63
C ALA A 594 23.68 -5.64 10.43
N HIS A 595 22.44 -5.85 9.98
CA HIS A 595 22.11 -6.96 9.08
C HIS A 595 22.25 -6.57 7.61
N LEU A 596 21.76 -5.40 7.22
CA LEU A 596 21.86 -4.97 5.82
C LEU A 596 23.25 -4.43 5.48
N LEU A 597 23.81 -3.55 6.32
CA LEU A 597 25.06 -2.85 6.02
C LEU A 597 26.32 -3.54 6.56
N GLY A 598 26.22 -4.32 7.65
CA GLY A 598 27.34 -5.04 8.24
C GLY A 598 28.36 -4.13 8.93
N THR A 599 27.93 -2.93 9.32
CA THR A 599 28.74 -1.93 10.03
C THR A 599 28.48 -1.96 11.54
N THR A 600 29.12 -1.07 12.27
CA THR A 600 28.91 -0.96 13.72
C THR A 600 27.46 -0.57 14.02
N SER A 601 26.83 -1.32 14.93
CA SER A 601 25.49 -1.08 15.43
C SER A 601 25.47 -1.15 16.97
N ASN A 602 24.54 -0.42 17.58
CA ASN A 602 24.22 -0.48 19.00
C ASN A 602 23.00 -1.36 19.29
N LEU A 603 22.71 -2.34 18.44
CA LEU A 603 21.59 -3.27 18.64
C LEU A 603 21.76 -4.04 19.97
N GLN A 604 20.82 -3.86 20.89
CA GLN A 604 20.81 -4.54 22.20
C GLN A 604 19.84 -5.72 22.29
N ALA A 605 18.98 -5.90 21.28
CA ALA A 605 17.97 -6.95 21.28
C ALA A 605 18.61 -8.33 21.06
N ALA A 606 18.11 -9.34 21.77
CA ALA A 606 18.42 -10.73 21.52
C ALA A 606 17.40 -11.33 20.54
N PRO A 607 17.79 -12.27 19.66
CA PRO A 607 16.85 -12.99 18.82
C PRO A 607 15.78 -13.72 19.65
N ALA A 608 14.59 -13.85 19.06
CA ALA A 608 13.44 -14.46 19.70
C ALA A 608 13.70 -15.92 20.14
N PRO A 609 13.17 -16.34 21.30
CA PRO A 609 13.28 -17.72 21.75
C PRO A 609 12.54 -18.67 20.80
N GLU A 610 12.87 -19.97 20.85
CA GLU A 610 12.31 -21.00 19.97
C GLU A 610 10.77 -21.01 19.93
N ALA A 611 10.12 -20.76 21.07
CA ALA A 611 8.67 -20.70 21.18
C ALA A 611 8.00 -19.57 20.36
N LEU A 612 8.77 -18.58 19.89
CA LEU A 612 8.30 -17.47 19.06
C LEU A 612 8.81 -17.53 17.62
N ARG A 613 9.62 -18.54 17.26
CA ARG A 613 10.16 -18.66 15.90
C ARG A 613 9.07 -19.02 14.88
N PRO A 614 9.24 -18.64 13.60
CA PRO A 614 8.36 -19.09 12.52
C PRO A 614 8.40 -20.60 12.33
N ASN A 615 7.34 -21.14 11.74
CA ASN A 615 7.21 -22.58 11.51
C ASN A 615 7.90 -23.03 10.23
N ASP A 616 7.70 -22.28 9.13
CA ASP A 616 8.05 -22.72 7.78
C ASP A 616 9.19 -21.91 7.15
N ILE A 617 9.83 -21.03 7.94
CA ILE A 617 10.96 -20.19 7.51
C ILE A 617 12.24 -20.73 8.13
N VAL A 618 13.27 -20.89 7.30
CA VAL A 618 14.57 -21.38 7.76
C VAL A 618 15.16 -20.42 8.79
N TRP A 619 15.41 -20.94 9.99
CA TRP A 619 16.11 -20.23 11.05
C TRP A 619 17.58 -20.65 11.09
N ARG A 620 18.47 -19.78 10.63
CA ARG A 620 19.93 -19.98 10.73
C ARG A 620 20.46 -19.45 12.05
N ASP A 621 21.29 -20.21 12.76
CA ASP A 621 21.87 -19.75 14.04
C ASP A 621 22.91 -18.65 13.86
N ASP A 622 23.68 -18.70 12.76
CA ASP A 622 24.56 -17.61 12.34
C ASP A 622 23.75 -16.56 11.56
N ILE A 623 23.62 -15.36 12.15
CA ILE A 623 22.87 -14.26 11.53
C ILE A 623 23.80 -13.53 10.58
N GLY A 624 23.52 -13.63 9.28
CA GLY A 624 24.34 -13.00 8.25
C GLY A 624 24.39 -11.48 8.41
N GLU A 625 25.59 -10.93 8.56
CA GLU A 625 25.81 -9.48 8.61
C GLU A 625 26.25 -8.92 7.25
N GLY A 626 25.77 -7.72 6.94
CA GLY A 626 26.16 -7.00 5.73
C GLY A 626 25.66 -7.70 4.47
N LYS A 627 24.34 -7.86 4.34
CA LYS A 627 23.70 -8.44 3.15
C LYS A 627 24.04 -7.66 1.86
N LEU A 628 24.19 -6.34 1.96
CA LEU A 628 24.37 -5.44 0.83
C LEU A 628 25.84 -5.30 0.36
N ASP A 629 26.10 -5.61 -0.90
CA ASP A 629 27.41 -5.44 -1.55
C ASP A 629 27.66 -3.97 -1.93
N LEU A 630 26.68 -3.29 -2.53
CA LEU A 630 26.80 -1.88 -2.92
C LEU A 630 25.63 -1.06 -2.39
N LEU A 631 25.93 0.00 -1.63
CA LEU A 631 25.04 1.12 -1.39
C LEU A 631 25.51 2.32 -2.20
N MET A 632 24.72 2.74 -3.20
CA MET A 632 24.94 4.02 -3.85
C MET A 632 23.85 5.02 -3.47
N SER A 633 24.25 6.29 -3.30
CA SER A 633 23.31 7.38 -3.08
C SER A 633 23.53 8.57 -4.00
N ILE A 634 22.45 9.28 -4.32
CA ILE A 634 22.45 10.54 -5.05
C ILE A 634 21.83 11.62 -4.15
N ASP A 635 22.62 12.61 -3.77
CA ASP A 635 22.16 13.71 -2.91
C ASP A 635 22.99 14.98 -3.16
N PHE A 636 22.38 16.14 -2.96
CA PHE A 636 23.06 17.44 -3.04
C PHE A 636 23.67 17.86 -1.70
N ARG A 637 23.38 17.12 -0.62
CA ARG A 637 23.96 17.31 0.71
C ARG A 637 24.44 15.99 1.31
N MET A 638 25.41 16.06 2.21
CA MET A 638 25.88 14.88 2.95
C MET A 638 24.89 14.50 4.06
N THR A 639 23.98 13.58 3.78
CA THR A 639 23.00 13.02 4.73
C THR A 639 23.58 11.82 5.51
N SER A 640 22.84 11.32 6.50
CA SER A 640 23.21 10.06 7.17
C SER A 640 23.34 8.90 6.19
N THR A 641 22.48 8.87 5.16
CA THR A 641 22.54 7.85 4.10
C THR A 641 23.80 7.96 3.27
N THR A 642 24.20 9.17 2.86
CA THR A 642 25.43 9.35 2.06
C THR A 642 26.68 9.03 2.88
N LEU A 643 26.69 9.33 4.19
CA LEU A 643 27.79 8.93 5.10
C LEU A 643 27.97 7.41 5.22
N LEU A 644 26.88 6.66 5.03
CA LEU A 644 26.86 5.19 5.08
C LEU A 644 27.03 4.54 3.70
N SER A 645 27.01 5.32 2.61
CA SER A 645 27.10 4.82 1.24
C SER A 645 28.53 4.51 0.82
N ASP A 646 28.68 3.54 -0.09
CA ASP A 646 29.98 3.20 -0.69
C ASP A 646 30.32 4.16 -1.85
N VAL A 647 29.30 4.61 -2.59
CA VAL A 647 29.42 5.59 -3.67
C VAL A 647 28.37 6.68 -3.49
N VAL A 648 28.81 7.95 -3.52
CA VAL A 648 27.92 9.12 -3.43
C VAL A 648 28.07 9.94 -4.71
N LEU A 649 26.97 10.15 -5.41
CA LEU A 649 26.92 11.00 -6.60
C LEU A 649 26.35 12.37 -6.23
N PRO A 650 27.02 13.48 -6.61
CA PRO A 650 26.55 14.83 -6.28
C PRO A 650 25.34 15.20 -7.14
N ALA A 651 24.20 15.44 -6.50
CA ALA A 651 22.96 15.82 -7.17
C ALA A 651 22.88 17.33 -7.44
N ALA A 652 22.21 17.71 -8.52
CA ALA A 652 21.72 19.08 -8.71
C ALA A 652 20.58 19.38 -7.72
N THR A 653 20.55 20.61 -7.20
CA THR A 653 19.45 21.07 -6.35
C THR A 653 18.18 21.33 -7.17
N TRP A 654 17.07 21.65 -6.49
CA TRP A 654 15.80 21.94 -7.15
C TRP A 654 15.86 23.19 -8.05
N TYR A 655 16.78 24.12 -7.80
CA TYR A 655 16.97 25.34 -8.58
C TYR A 655 17.95 25.17 -9.75
N GLU A 656 18.41 23.95 -10.02
CA GLU A 656 19.47 23.65 -11.00
C GLU A 656 19.03 22.55 -11.98
N LYS A 657 17.75 22.16 -11.96
CA LYS A 657 17.20 21.12 -12.85
C LYS A 657 15.77 21.41 -13.29
N ALA A 658 15.40 20.82 -14.42
CA ALA A 658 14.02 20.80 -14.90
C ALA A 658 13.28 19.56 -14.35
N ASP A 659 12.09 19.78 -13.79
CA ASP A 659 11.22 18.72 -13.29
C ASP A 659 9.77 19.21 -13.15
N LEU A 660 8.84 18.34 -12.75
CA LEU A 660 7.45 18.64 -12.46
C LEU A 660 7.10 18.26 -11.01
N SER A 661 6.23 19.06 -10.40
CA SER A 661 5.67 18.84 -9.08
C SER A 661 4.16 19.04 -9.07
N SER A 662 3.46 18.21 -8.29
CA SER A 662 2.04 18.33 -7.97
C SER A 662 1.77 17.85 -6.55
N THR A 663 0.63 18.22 -5.96
CA THR A 663 0.26 17.81 -4.60
C THR A 663 -1.25 17.61 -4.49
N ASP A 664 -1.66 16.90 -3.45
CA ASP A 664 -3.03 16.75 -2.97
C ASP A 664 -3.70 18.11 -2.72
N MET A 665 -2.94 19.05 -2.15
CA MET A 665 -3.47 20.30 -1.58
C MET A 665 -4.09 21.25 -2.60
N HIS A 666 -3.66 21.21 -3.88
CA HIS A 666 -4.15 22.12 -4.92
C HIS A 666 -4.06 21.50 -6.33
N PRO A 667 -4.88 21.94 -7.31
CA PRO A 667 -4.98 21.32 -8.62
C PRO A 667 -3.84 21.65 -9.59
N PHE A 668 -2.91 22.52 -9.21
CA PHE A 668 -1.82 22.96 -10.09
C PHE A 668 -0.72 21.91 -10.24
N VAL A 669 -0.23 21.77 -11.48
CA VAL A 669 1.07 21.16 -11.80
C VAL A 669 2.03 22.29 -12.15
N HIS A 670 3.19 22.33 -11.50
CA HIS A 670 4.19 23.38 -11.74
C HIS A 670 5.58 22.77 -11.94
N ALA A 671 6.49 23.55 -12.53
CA ALA A 671 7.81 23.07 -12.92
C ALA A 671 8.90 23.54 -11.96
N PHE A 672 9.96 22.74 -11.84
CA PHE A 672 11.28 23.22 -11.44
C PHE A 672 11.97 23.78 -12.68
N SER A 673 12.66 24.91 -12.53
CA SER A 673 13.39 25.55 -13.62
C SER A 673 14.81 25.88 -13.15
N PRO A 674 15.85 25.53 -13.92
CA PRO A 674 17.22 25.84 -13.55
C PRO A 674 17.42 27.36 -13.56
N ALA A 675 17.72 27.92 -12.39
CA ALA A 675 18.15 29.31 -12.23
C ALA A 675 19.59 29.51 -12.71
N ILE A 676 20.43 28.48 -12.54
CA ILE A 676 21.79 28.36 -13.06
C ILE A 676 22.04 26.92 -13.53
N ASP A 677 23.10 26.72 -14.28
CA ASP A 677 23.61 25.37 -14.56
C ASP A 677 24.08 24.69 -13.25
N PRO A 678 23.96 23.35 -13.13
CA PRO A 678 24.46 22.61 -11.97
C PRO A 678 25.93 22.92 -11.68
N PRO A 679 26.28 23.47 -10.50
CA PRO A 679 27.64 23.87 -10.17
C PRO A 679 28.55 22.67 -9.89
N TRP A 680 29.87 22.91 -9.94
CA TRP A 680 30.92 21.90 -9.76
C TRP A 680 30.78 20.71 -10.72
N GLU A 681 30.62 19.50 -10.16
CA GLU A 681 30.41 18.26 -10.90
C GLU A 681 29.00 17.69 -10.61
N THR A 682 28.08 18.50 -10.09
CA THR A 682 26.70 18.05 -9.83
C THR A 682 25.98 17.69 -11.13
N ARG A 683 25.06 16.74 -11.05
CA ARG A 683 24.17 16.36 -12.16
C ARG A 683 22.75 16.18 -11.67
N SER A 684 21.77 16.46 -12.52
CA SER A 684 20.39 16.05 -12.23
C SER A 684 20.31 14.52 -12.09
N ASP A 685 19.32 14.03 -11.34
CA ASP A 685 19.09 12.59 -11.20
C ASP A 685 18.92 11.91 -12.58
N TYR A 686 18.25 12.59 -13.52
CA TYR A 686 18.12 12.16 -14.91
C TYR A 686 19.48 11.96 -15.59
N GLN A 687 20.37 12.96 -15.56
CA GLN A 687 21.71 12.85 -16.14
C GLN A 687 22.58 11.79 -15.44
N ALA A 688 22.44 11.62 -14.12
CA ALA A 688 23.18 10.63 -13.36
C ALA A 688 22.79 9.20 -13.79
N PHE A 689 21.50 8.89 -13.83
CA PHE A 689 21.02 7.57 -14.28
C PHE A 689 21.24 7.33 -15.77
N GLY A 690 21.16 8.36 -16.63
CA GLY A 690 21.53 8.23 -18.04
C GLY A 690 23.01 7.84 -18.23
N ALA A 691 23.91 8.42 -17.44
CA ALA A 691 25.32 8.04 -17.44
C ALA A 691 25.53 6.60 -16.95
N ILE A 692 24.83 6.19 -15.88
CA ILE A 692 24.87 4.81 -15.38
C ILE A 692 24.33 3.83 -16.43
N ALA A 693 23.19 4.12 -17.06
CA ALA A 693 22.57 3.28 -18.08
C ALA A 693 23.48 3.08 -19.30
N THR A 694 24.20 4.13 -19.71
CA THR A 694 25.18 4.09 -20.81
C THR A 694 26.32 3.13 -20.49
N VAL A 695 26.96 3.27 -19.33
CA VAL A 695 28.08 2.41 -18.93
C VAL A 695 27.61 0.99 -18.64
N PHE A 696 26.43 0.83 -18.02
CA PHE A 696 25.77 -0.45 -17.80
C PHE A 696 25.60 -1.20 -19.12
N SER A 697 25.03 -0.56 -20.13
CA SER A 697 24.75 -1.19 -21.44
C SER A 697 26.01 -1.69 -22.12
N ALA A 698 27.09 -0.90 -22.06
CA ALA A 698 28.39 -1.29 -22.62
C ALA A 698 28.99 -2.52 -21.92
N LEU A 699 28.92 -2.58 -20.59
CA LEU A 699 29.41 -3.74 -19.83
C LEU A 699 28.50 -4.96 -20.00
N ALA A 700 27.18 -4.75 -20.00
CA ALA A 700 26.19 -5.79 -20.12
C ALA A 700 26.18 -6.47 -21.50
N ALA A 701 26.52 -5.74 -22.57
CA ALA A 701 26.71 -6.32 -23.90
C ALA A 701 27.73 -7.47 -23.91
N LYS A 702 28.78 -7.37 -23.08
CA LYS A 702 29.80 -8.41 -22.95
C LYS A 702 29.38 -9.56 -22.01
N HIS A 703 28.61 -9.26 -20.97
CA HIS A 703 28.42 -10.18 -19.83
C HIS A 703 27.03 -10.81 -19.71
N LEU A 704 26.00 -10.18 -20.29
CA LEU A 704 24.60 -10.58 -20.13
C LEU A 704 23.93 -10.86 -21.48
N GLY A 705 24.11 -9.97 -22.46
CA GLY A 705 23.41 -10.05 -23.75
C GLY A 705 21.89 -9.97 -23.59
N THR A 706 21.16 -10.68 -24.47
CA THR A 706 19.70 -10.83 -24.35
C THR A 706 19.37 -12.06 -23.53
N ARG A 707 18.60 -11.89 -22.46
CA ARG A 707 18.14 -12.99 -21.59
C ARG A 707 16.63 -12.96 -21.45
N THR A 708 16.08 -14.05 -20.97
CA THR A 708 14.67 -14.12 -20.61
C THR A 708 14.52 -14.23 -19.12
N ASP A 709 13.65 -13.40 -18.59
CA ASP A 709 13.41 -13.22 -17.18
C ASP A 709 12.02 -13.72 -16.83
N VAL A 710 11.93 -14.52 -15.77
CA VAL A 710 10.65 -14.88 -15.15
C VAL A 710 10.32 -13.81 -14.12
N VAL A 711 9.14 -13.20 -14.19
CA VAL A 711 8.66 -12.25 -13.18
C VAL A 711 7.43 -12.83 -12.49
N LEU A 712 7.55 -13.10 -11.19
CA LEU A 712 6.43 -13.51 -10.34
C LEU A 712 5.78 -12.27 -9.72
N GLY A 713 4.65 -11.84 -10.28
CA GLY A 713 3.87 -10.70 -9.79
C GLY A 713 2.84 -11.09 -8.74
N ALA A 714 2.11 -10.11 -8.21
CA ALA A 714 0.93 -10.34 -7.36
C ALA A 714 -0.38 -10.20 -8.15
N LEU A 715 -1.46 -10.75 -7.61
CA LEU A 715 -2.83 -10.49 -8.04
C LEU A 715 -3.14 -9.01 -7.79
N GLN A 716 -3.44 -8.27 -8.86
CA GLN A 716 -3.56 -6.82 -8.79
C GLN A 716 -5.00 -6.39 -8.52
N HIS A 717 -5.15 -5.38 -7.64
CA HIS A 717 -6.36 -4.55 -7.60
C HIS A 717 -6.59 -3.86 -8.96
N ASP A 718 -7.80 -3.39 -9.23
CA ASP A 718 -8.17 -2.77 -10.52
C ASP A 718 -7.92 -3.65 -11.77
N THR A 719 -7.80 -4.97 -11.56
CA THR A 719 -7.77 -5.98 -12.63
C THR A 719 -8.71 -7.14 -12.28
N PRO A 720 -9.03 -8.05 -13.23
CA PRO A 720 -9.76 -9.28 -12.92
C PRO A 720 -9.10 -10.14 -11.82
N GLY A 721 -7.79 -9.96 -11.57
CA GLY A 721 -7.07 -10.64 -10.47
C GLY A 721 -7.66 -10.36 -9.07
N ALA A 722 -8.36 -9.24 -8.89
CA ALA A 722 -9.07 -8.94 -7.63
C ALA A 722 -10.19 -9.95 -7.30
N MET A 723 -10.63 -10.75 -8.29
CA MET A 723 -11.66 -11.78 -8.12
C MET A 723 -11.09 -13.20 -7.95
N ALA A 724 -9.77 -13.35 -7.77
CA ALA A 724 -9.14 -14.67 -7.66
C ALA A 724 -9.59 -15.47 -6.42
N TYR A 725 -9.91 -14.78 -5.32
CA TYR A 725 -10.23 -15.38 -4.03
C TYR A 725 -11.63 -14.97 -3.52
N PRO A 726 -12.71 -15.63 -3.97
CA PRO A 726 -14.05 -15.41 -3.45
C PRO A 726 -14.09 -15.48 -1.92
N SER A 727 -14.80 -14.53 -1.30
CA SER A 727 -14.90 -14.37 0.16
C SER A 727 -13.56 -14.16 0.91
N GLY A 728 -12.45 -13.93 0.21
CA GLY A 728 -11.12 -13.80 0.82
C GLY A 728 -10.68 -15.09 1.53
N THR A 729 -10.96 -16.23 0.93
CA THR A 729 -10.64 -17.56 1.51
C THR A 729 -9.14 -17.83 1.35
N GLU A 730 -8.42 -18.10 2.44
CA GLU A 730 -7.02 -18.51 2.38
C GLU A 730 -6.91 -19.89 1.72
N TYR A 731 -6.06 -20.00 0.70
CA TYR A 731 -5.74 -21.25 0.03
C TYR A 731 -4.25 -21.25 -0.32
N ASP A 732 -3.43 -21.72 0.63
CA ASP A 732 -1.97 -21.79 0.51
C ASP A 732 -1.56 -23.15 -0.07
N TRP A 733 -1.16 -23.15 -1.34
CA TRP A 733 -0.76 -24.35 -2.08
C TRP A 733 0.43 -25.09 -1.45
N ARG A 734 1.25 -24.41 -0.64
CA ARG A 734 2.37 -25.05 0.10
C ARG A 734 1.86 -26.02 1.15
N THR A 735 0.67 -25.76 1.70
CA THR A 735 0.05 -26.58 2.74
C THR A 735 -0.90 -27.62 2.16
N THR A 736 -1.58 -27.32 1.04
CA THR A 736 -2.50 -28.26 0.40
C THR A 736 -1.78 -29.28 -0.48
N GLY A 737 -0.57 -28.97 -0.95
CA GLY A 737 0.20 -29.83 -1.86
C GLY A 737 -0.33 -29.82 -3.31
N GLU A 738 -1.31 -28.97 -3.62
CA GLU A 738 -1.83 -28.83 -4.97
C GLU A 738 -0.90 -28.00 -5.85
N LEU A 739 -0.88 -28.30 -7.15
CA LEU A 739 -0.11 -27.54 -8.13
C LEU A 739 -0.67 -26.10 -8.22
N PRO A 740 0.13 -25.07 -7.92
CA PRO A 740 -0.35 -23.69 -7.98
C PRO A 740 -0.61 -23.25 -9.42
N LYS A 741 -1.62 -22.41 -9.60
CA LYS A 741 -2.08 -21.92 -10.90
C LYS A 741 -1.84 -20.42 -10.97
N ALA A 742 -0.94 -20.00 -11.86
CA ALA A 742 -0.58 -18.60 -12.06
C ALA A 742 -1.83 -17.73 -12.30
N GLY A 743 -1.93 -16.62 -11.57
CA GLY A 743 -3.06 -15.69 -11.66
C GLY A 743 -4.38 -16.19 -11.04
N LYS A 744 -4.38 -17.37 -10.39
CA LYS A 744 -5.56 -17.92 -9.71
C LYS A 744 -5.29 -18.28 -8.25
N THR A 745 -4.35 -19.19 -8.00
CA THR A 745 -3.96 -19.65 -6.65
C THR A 745 -2.54 -19.24 -6.28
N MET A 746 -1.86 -18.53 -7.17
CA MET A 746 -0.59 -17.85 -6.95
C MET A 746 -0.54 -16.59 -7.82
N GLY A 747 0.53 -15.82 -7.64
CA GLY A 747 0.87 -14.66 -8.46
C GLY A 747 0.88 -14.94 -9.98
N THR A 748 0.77 -13.89 -10.78
CA THR A 748 0.96 -14.04 -12.24
C THR A 748 2.42 -14.33 -12.55
N ILE A 749 2.67 -15.22 -13.51
CA ILE A 749 4.01 -15.49 -14.01
C ILE A 749 4.11 -14.86 -15.40
N ALA A 750 4.95 -13.83 -15.53
CA ALA A 750 5.23 -13.18 -16.79
C ALA A 750 6.63 -13.55 -17.28
N VAL A 751 6.77 -13.69 -18.60
CA VAL A 751 8.04 -13.94 -19.27
C VAL A 751 8.45 -12.67 -19.99
N VAL A 752 9.57 -12.07 -19.57
CA VAL A 752 10.06 -10.79 -20.08
C VAL A 752 11.40 -11.01 -20.79
N GLU A 753 11.48 -10.62 -22.06
CA GLU A 753 12.76 -10.57 -22.77
C GLU A 753 13.51 -9.28 -22.40
N ARG A 754 14.76 -9.41 -21.96
CA ARG A 754 15.63 -8.30 -21.59
C ARG A 754 16.88 -8.31 -22.45
N ASP A 755 16.90 -7.41 -23.42
CA ASP A 755 18.14 -7.00 -24.09
C ASP A 755 18.89 -6.01 -23.19
N TYR A 756 19.89 -6.51 -22.47
CA TYR A 756 20.67 -5.70 -21.55
C TYR A 756 21.67 -4.75 -22.25
N ALA A 757 22.02 -5.02 -23.51
CA ALA A 757 22.90 -4.14 -24.29
C ALA A 757 22.16 -2.88 -24.77
N ALA A 758 20.83 -2.93 -24.87
CA ALA A 758 19.99 -1.83 -25.34
C ALA A 758 19.40 -0.97 -24.20
N ILE A 759 19.83 -1.14 -22.95
CA ILE A 759 19.19 -0.47 -21.80
C ILE A 759 19.31 1.05 -21.87
N ALA A 760 20.44 1.59 -22.33
CA ALA A 760 20.64 3.02 -22.51
C ALA A 760 19.66 3.60 -23.53
N ASP A 761 19.50 2.94 -24.69
CA ASP A 761 18.58 3.36 -25.74
C ASP A 761 17.14 3.29 -25.26
N LYS A 762 16.75 2.19 -24.58
CA LYS A 762 15.42 2.04 -23.99
C LYS A 762 15.15 3.08 -22.90
N TRP A 763 16.15 3.38 -22.07
CA TRP A 763 16.03 4.38 -21.01
C TRP A 763 15.79 5.77 -21.60
N ALA A 764 16.46 6.10 -22.69
CA ALA A 764 16.38 7.39 -23.37
C ALA A 764 15.17 7.53 -24.31
N ALA A 765 14.37 6.49 -24.55
CA ALA A 765 13.31 6.51 -25.56
C ALA A 765 11.96 6.00 -25.07
N LEU A 766 10.85 6.50 -25.63
CA LEU A 766 9.52 5.93 -25.39
C LEU A 766 9.38 4.61 -26.16
N GLY A 767 9.02 3.56 -25.43
CA GLY A 767 8.88 2.21 -25.97
C GLY A 767 7.56 1.95 -26.70
N PRO A 768 7.50 0.84 -27.47
CA PRO A 768 6.43 0.56 -28.42
C PRO A 768 5.15 0.00 -27.77
N LEU A 769 5.21 -0.38 -26.49
CA LEU A 769 4.06 -0.98 -25.82
C LEU A 769 2.95 0.04 -25.55
N THR A 770 3.26 1.33 -25.59
CA THR A 770 2.27 2.42 -25.49
C THR A 770 1.27 2.35 -26.66
N GLU A 771 1.74 2.27 -27.90
CA GLU A 771 0.92 2.14 -29.11
C GLU A 771 0.34 0.72 -29.28
N ARG A 772 1.04 -0.31 -28.79
CA ARG A 772 0.62 -1.72 -29.00
C ARG A 772 -0.39 -2.22 -27.97
N LEU A 773 -0.26 -1.78 -26.72
CA LEU A 773 -1.03 -2.30 -25.59
C LEU A 773 -1.80 -1.20 -24.84
N GLY A 774 -1.69 0.06 -25.27
CA GLY A 774 -2.29 1.20 -24.58
C GLY A 774 -1.67 1.46 -23.20
N LEU A 775 -2.26 2.41 -22.49
CA LEU A 775 -1.92 2.77 -21.11
C LEU A 775 -3.10 2.43 -20.21
N THR A 776 -2.90 1.53 -19.24
CA THR A 776 -3.94 1.12 -18.30
C THR A 776 -3.75 1.84 -16.96
N THR A 777 -4.82 2.41 -16.41
CA THR A 777 -4.84 3.01 -15.06
C THR A 777 -6.24 2.84 -14.48
N LYS A 778 -6.33 2.42 -13.20
CA LYS A 778 -7.60 2.13 -12.49
C LYS A 778 -8.58 1.25 -13.28
N GLY A 779 -8.06 0.26 -14.01
CA GLY A 779 -8.85 -0.70 -14.80
C GLY A 779 -9.36 -0.18 -16.15
N ILE A 780 -8.99 1.04 -16.54
CA ILE A 780 -9.36 1.65 -17.84
C ILE A 780 -8.11 1.73 -18.72
N THR A 781 -8.21 1.33 -19.98
CA THR A 781 -7.12 1.42 -20.96
C THR A 781 -7.40 2.50 -21.98
N VAL A 782 -6.46 3.41 -22.16
CA VAL A 782 -6.50 4.49 -23.17
C VAL A 782 -5.39 4.29 -24.20
N TRP A 783 -5.58 4.80 -25.41
CA TRP A 783 -4.65 4.67 -26.54
C TRP A 783 -4.10 6.05 -26.92
N PRO A 784 -2.86 6.37 -26.56
CA PRO A 784 -2.30 7.72 -26.69
C PRO A 784 -1.66 7.98 -28.06
N ASP A 785 -2.26 7.47 -29.15
CA ASP A 785 -1.63 7.48 -30.49
C ASP A 785 -1.29 8.91 -30.93
N ARG A 786 -2.21 9.86 -30.70
CA ARG A 786 -2.00 11.27 -31.01
C ARG A 786 -0.84 11.87 -30.20
N GLU A 787 -0.81 11.60 -28.90
CA GLU A 787 0.23 12.12 -28.02
C GLU A 787 1.61 11.55 -28.40
N VAL A 788 1.68 10.29 -28.81
CA VAL A 788 2.91 9.65 -29.32
C VAL A 788 3.38 10.34 -30.61
N ASP A 789 2.50 10.60 -31.57
CA ASP A 789 2.84 11.34 -32.79
C ASP A 789 3.32 12.77 -32.51
N GLU A 790 2.68 13.47 -31.59
CA GLU A 790 3.07 14.82 -31.17
C GLU A 790 4.46 14.82 -30.49
N LEU A 791 4.75 13.81 -29.66
CA LEU A 791 6.08 13.61 -29.07
C LEU A 791 7.13 13.35 -30.17
N ALA A 792 6.79 12.56 -31.19
CA ALA A 792 7.69 12.25 -32.32
C ALA A 792 8.11 13.49 -33.08
N ALA A 793 7.11 14.31 -33.42
CA ALA A 793 7.34 15.54 -34.16
C ALA A 793 8.18 16.54 -33.34
N LYS A 794 8.01 16.55 -32.02
CA LYS A 794 8.65 17.53 -31.13
C LYS A 794 10.06 17.16 -30.69
N PHE A 795 10.27 15.92 -30.27
CA PHE A 795 11.53 15.47 -29.68
C PHE A 795 12.38 14.64 -30.63
N GLY A 796 11.82 14.28 -31.78
CA GLY A 796 12.48 13.42 -32.75
C GLY A 796 12.40 11.95 -32.35
N VAL A 797 13.16 11.16 -33.08
CA VAL A 797 13.15 9.72 -32.98
C VAL A 797 14.57 9.14 -33.15
N LEU A 798 14.92 8.08 -32.42
CA LEU A 798 16.13 7.30 -32.60
C LEU A 798 16.19 6.74 -34.02
N ASN A 799 17.29 7.06 -34.69
CA ASN A 799 17.60 6.65 -36.07
C ASN A 799 18.22 5.23 -36.14
N SER A 800 18.43 4.57 -35.00
CA SER A 800 18.96 3.21 -34.86
C SER A 800 18.52 2.61 -33.51
N GLY A 801 18.28 1.30 -33.44
CA GLY A 801 17.86 0.59 -32.22
C GLY A 801 17.24 -0.78 -32.52
N PRO A 802 17.02 -1.66 -31.52
CA PRO A 802 16.46 -3.00 -31.71
C PRO A 802 15.11 -2.92 -32.45
N PRO A 803 14.79 -3.83 -33.38
CA PRO A 803 13.56 -3.75 -34.18
C PRO A 803 12.32 -4.09 -33.32
N PRO A 804 11.14 -3.49 -33.61
CA PRO A 804 9.90 -3.94 -33.01
C PRO A 804 9.56 -5.34 -33.55
N ALA A 805 9.35 -6.31 -32.66
CA ALA A 805 8.69 -7.56 -33.02
C ALA A 805 7.24 -7.25 -33.45
N GLY A 806 6.98 -7.24 -34.76
CA GLY A 806 5.64 -7.18 -35.35
C GLY A 806 4.96 -5.82 -35.26
N ARG A 807 5.45 -4.82 -36.02
CA ARG A 807 4.63 -3.64 -36.39
C ARG A 807 3.45 -4.11 -37.24
N ARG A 808 2.23 -3.65 -36.92
CA ARG A 808 1.23 -3.41 -37.96
C ARG A 808 1.84 -2.32 -38.87
N SER A 809 2.23 -2.67 -40.09
CA SER A 809 3.04 -1.85 -40.99
C SER A 809 2.18 -1.04 -41.99
N PRO A 810 2.69 0.04 -42.64
CA PRO A 810 3.70 1.05 -42.21
C PRO A 810 3.40 2.51 -42.76
N PRO A 811 4.30 3.53 -42.62
CA PRO A 811 5.61 3.62 -43.27
C PRO A 811 6.81 3.49 -42.26
N PRO A 812 8.08 3.47 -42.71
CA PRO A 812 9.17 2.75 -42.05
C PRO A 812 9.87 3.55 -40.93
N SER A 813 10.50 2.79 -40.03
CA SER A 813 11.47 3.20 -38.99
C SER A 813 10.93 4.03 -37.82
N THR A 814 11.72 4.05 -36.74
CA THR A 814 11.87 5.11 -35.72
C THR A 814 11.17 4.98 -34.35
N TRP A 815 11.95 5.20 -33.27
CA TRP A 815 11.61 5.17 -31.82
C TRP A 815 11.67 6.57 -31.22
N LEU A 816 10.81 7.04 -30.32
CA LEU A 816 10.85 8.42 -29.78
C LEU A 816 12.05 8.71 -28.85
N THR A 817 12.80 9.80 -29.04
CA THR A 817 13.87 10.27 -28.09
C THR A 817 13.37 11.19 -27.00
#